data_AF-A0A7C3CJB0-F1
#
_entry.id   AF-A0A7C3CJB0-F1
#
_cell.length_a   1.000
_cell.length_b   1.000
_cell.length_c   1.000
_cell.angle_alpha   90.00
_cell.angle_beta   90.00
_cell.angle_gamma   90.00
#
_symmetry.space_group_name_H-M   'P 1'
#
loop_
_entity.id
_entity.type
_entity.pdbx_description
1 polymer ?
#
loop_
_entity_poly.entity_id
_entity_poly.type
_entity_poly.pdbx_seq_one_letter_code
_entity_poly.pdbx_strand_id
1 'polypeptide(L)'
;MKKQELARLFYQEISKVNSNKTLDDATKIKGLYKLMNQLFVAVTRDEKLQFTTMFARISFACQKANVESQTQFYIHAFRRVAKKSFVLPENETHDLSKELELGLKILADCVVAFYHEIPPQELAQQLPTKINYKSSPVEIKSFQPLARIVAFDFDEKNEQLIGRDEAMPTKEIRIQYNIAERNQNFNPTIRAIKEAFQFPLTINLLDVEIDKNGVYRPQAFVVEPDYLVDVSAVSECFKDFGTIPIFNLLKKYLPFVATKYLMIGNIANFFLDELMTHPEANFKETFPKVFQLNPLAFATFETSVLREIMQTSQKHFLHLKQMVTSEFSKNGIEPKDCFLEPTFYSQQHGLQGRLDIFYRKNDSENHPAKGEEKDSAIVELKSGKTFKPNVYGINHNHFVQTLLYDLIVKSVFGKKLDPKNYILYSGLDIRQLRFAPRVKAQQKEALQVRNQLVAIEYQLANIREKNIDNPLIFSKLSPSKYPHVSGFLKKDLALFDKVYRGMSQLERKYFNAFSGFIAREHQLAKTGIQGIERINGLASLWLKGFKEKEDSFEIISFLKIKENHSEKETPIIIFEKTEKTNPLANFRKGDISVLYPFQNEKDTVLNNQIFKCTIIEITPTEVHIKLRSRQFNTTIFEQNFAWNLEHDMLDSSFNGMYRGLFQFAQFPTF
;
A
#
# COMPACT_ATOMS: atom_id res chain seq x y z
N MET A 1 -39.03 -6.10 -1.48
CA MET A 1 -39.04 -7.56 -1.69
C MET A 1 -37.76 -8.25 -1.24
N LYS A 2 -36.63 -8.26 -1.99
CA LYS A 2 -35.43 -9.04 -1.57
C LYS A 2 -34.83 -8.70 -0.19
N LYS A 3 -34.79 -7.43 0.22
CA LYS A 3 -34.25 -7.01 1.53
C LYS A 3 -35.14 -7.43 2.71
N GLN A 4 -36.46 -7.29 2.55
CA GLN A 4 -37.46 -7.70 3.53
C GLN A 4 -37.47 -9.21 3.77
N GLU A 5 -37.38 -9.99 2.70
CA GLU A 5 -37.27 -11.45 2.79
C GLU A 5 -35.98 -11.88 3.51
N LEU A 6 -34.84 -11.25 3.19
CA LEU A 6 -33.58 -11.51 3.89
C LEU A 6 -33.66 -11.15 5.38
N ALA A 7 -34.23 -9.98 5.72
CA ALA A 7 -34.43 -9.59 7.12
C ALA A 7 -35.30 -10.60 7.87
N ARG A 8 -36.41 -11.03 7.26
CA ARG A 8 -37.29 -12.07 7.83
C ARG A 8 -36.55 -13.39 8.05
N LEU A 9 -35.73 -13.83 7.09
CA LEU A 9 -34.92 -15.04 7.22
C LEU A 9 -33.91 -14.93 8.37
N PHE A 10 -33.23 -13.78 8.50
CA PHE A 10 -32.30 -13.55 9.62
C PHE A 10 -33.03 -13.59 10.97
N TYR A 11 -34.20 -12.95 11.10
CA TYR A 11 -34.99 -13.02 12.32
C TYR A 11 -35.47 -14.44 12.63
N GLN A 12 -35.90 -15.20 11.62
CA GLN A 12 -36.29 -16.61 11.81
C GLN A 12 -35.13 -17.46 12.33
N GLU A 13 -33.92 -17.29 11.79
CA GLU A 13 -32.74 -18.01 12.26
C GLU A 13 -32.30 -17.56 13.67
N ILE A 14 -32.41 -16.27 14.00
CA ILE A 14 -32.18 -15.79 15.38
C ILE A 14 -33.16 -16.47 16.35
N SER A 15 -34.46 -16.45 16.04
CA SER A 15 -35.50 -17.09 16.88
C SER A 15 -35.22 -18.58 17.05
N LYS A 16 -34.89 -19.28 15.97
CA LYS A 16 -34.58 -20.72 15.97
C LYS A 16 -33.40 -21.06 16.87
N VAL A 17 -32.34 -20.25 16.86
CA VAL A 17 -31.18 -20.46 17.75
C VAL A 17 -31.57 -20.18 19.21
N ASN A 18 -32.32 -19.11 19.46
CA ASN A 18 -32.73 -18.72 20.82
C ASN A 18 -33.65 -19.76 21.48
N SER A 19 -34.70 -20.17 20.75
CA SER A 19 -35.77 -21.04 21.26
C SER A 19 -35.38 -22.52 21.35
N ASN A 20 -34.22 -22.91 20.82
CA ASN A 20 -33.78 -24.29 20.86
C ASN A 20 -33.27 -24.67 22.26
N LYS A 21 -34.10 -25.41 23.01
CA LYS A 21 -33.80 -25.86 24.37
C LYS A 21 -32.80 -27.02 24.45
N THR A 22 -32.49 -27.68 23.33
CA THR A 22 -31.52 -28.80 23.30
C THR A 22 -30.09 -28.35 23.08
N LEU A 23 -29.86 -27.06 22.74
CA LEU A 23 -28.54 -26.48 22.57
C LEU A 23 -28.10 -25.79 23.86
N ASP A 24 -26.85 -26.03 24.25
CA ASP A 24 -26.17 -25.24 25.27
C ASP A 24 -25.82 -23.82 24.75
N ASP A 25 -25.48 -22.92 25.66
CA ASP A 25 -25.19 -21.52 25.33
C ASP A 25 -23.97 -21.40 24.41
N ALA A 26 -22.96 -22.25 24.59
CA ALA A 26 -21.79 -22.29 23.72
C ALA A 26 -22.18 -22.59 22.26
N THR A 27 -23.03 -23.60 22.03
CA THR A 27 -23.49 -23.95 20.68
C THR A 27 -24.41 -22.88 20.10
N LYS A 28 -25.26 -22.24 20.91
CA LYS A 28 -26.06 -21.09 20.48
C LYS A 28 -25.17 -19.93 20.04
N ILE A 29 -24.16 -19.55 20.82
CA ILE A 29 -23.19 -18.50 20.47
C ILE A 29 -22.47 -18.83 19.14
N LYS A 30 -22.05 -20.09 18.95
CA LYS A 30 -21.44 -20.55 17.68
C LYS A 30 -22.42 -20.39 16.52
N GLY A 31 -23.70 -20.68 16.71
CA GLY A 31 -24.79 -20.48 15.74
C GLY A 31 -24.98 -19.00 15.38
N LEU A 32 -25.13 -18.14 16.38
CA LEU A 32 -25.25 -16.69 16.20
C LEU A 32 -24.02 -16.09 15.52
N TYR A 33 -22.82 -16.57 15.86
CA TYR A 33 -21.59 -16.13 15.20
C TYR A 33 -21.56 -16.49 13.70
N LYS A 34 -21.99 -17.70 13.34
CA LYS A 34 -22.15 -18.09 11.92
C LYS A 34 -23.16 -17.20 11.22
N LEU A 35 -24.29 -16.92 11.87
CA LEU A 35 -25.34 -16.06 11.33
C LEU A 35 -24.86 -14.61 11.13
N MET A 36 -24.08 -14.07 12.07
CA MET A 36 -23.46 -12.75 11.96
C MET A 36 -22.53 -12.70 10.74
N ASN A 37 -21.70 -13.72 10.53
CA ASN A 37 -20.82 -13.77 9.36
C ASN A 37 -21.64 -13.80 8.06
N GLN A 38 -22.74 -14.58 8.01
CA GLN A 38 -23.63 -14.62 6.85
C GLN A 38 -24.33 -13.28 6.61
N LEU A 39 -24.75 -12.59 7.67
CA LEU A 39 -25.35 -11.25 7.61
C LEU A 39 -24.39 -10.26 6.97
N PHE A 40 -23.16 -10.14 7.48
CA PHE A 40 -22.18 -9.21 6.89
C PHE A 40 -21.77 -9.61 5.46
N VAL A 41 -21.74 -10.91 5.14
CA VAL A 41 -21.53 -11.37 3.76
C VAL A 41 -22.69 -10.97 2.84
N ALA A 42 -23.93 -11.06 3.33
CA ALA A 42 -25.11 -10.67 2.56
C ALA A 42 -25.19 -9.16 2.36
N VAL A 43 -24.95 -8.37 3.42
CA VAL A 43 -24.99 -6.89 3.38
C VAL A 43 -23.92 -6.32 2.45
N THR A 44 -22.73 -6.93 2.39
CA THR A 44 -21.65 -6.46 1.49
C THR A 44 -21.61 -7.18 0.14
N ARG A 45 -22.59 -8.01 -0.20
CA ARG A 45 -22.56 -8.85 -1.41
C ARG A 45 -22.53 -8.01 -2.69
N ASP A 46 -23.34 -6.96 -2.74
CA ASP A 46 -23.51 -6.14 -3.94
C ASP A 46 -22.34 -5.18 -4.18
N GLU A 47 -21.48 -4.96 -3.18
CA GLU A 47 -20.29 -4.12 -3.28
C GLU A 47 -19.21 -4.75 -4.16
N LYS A 48 -19.18 -6.09 -4.24
CA LYS A 48 -18.13 -6.86 -4.90
C LYS A 48 -16.72 -6.38 -4.51
N LEU A 49 -16.56 -5.85 -3.30
CA LEU A 49 -15.28 -5.47 -2.72
C LEU A 49 -14.69 -6.69 -2.02
N GLN A 50 -13.37 -6.86 -2.15
CA GLN A 50 -12.64 -7.87 -1.40
C GLN A 50 -12.27 -7.31 -0.03
N PHE A 51 -12.57 -8.08 1.00
CA PHE A 51 -12.15 -7.84 2.38
C PHE A 51 -11.34 -9.04 2.82
N THR A 52 -10.09 -8.82 3.23
CA THR A 52 -9.19 -9.89 3.68
C THR A 52 -9.56 -10.37 5.08
N THR A 53 -10.24 -9.49 5.85
CA THR A 53 -10.67 -9.76 7.21
C THR A 53 -12.17 -9.48 7.39
N MET A 54 -12.79 -10.25 8.30
CA MET A 54 -14.14 -9.94 8.77
C MET A 54 -14.18 -8.61 9.54
N PHE A 55 -13.05 -8.16 10.08
CA PHE A 55 -12.90 -6.80 10.64
C PHE A 55 -13.24 -5.75 9.60
N ALA A 56 -12.50 -5.72 8.48
CA ALA A 56 -12.69 -4.66 7.50
C ALA A 56 -14.06 -4.70 6.84
N ARG A 57 -14.60 -5.92 6.63
CA ARG A 57 -15.97 -6.09 6.12
C ARG A 57 -17.00 -5.45 7.06
N ILE A 58 -16.90 -5.73 8.36
CA ILE A 58 -17.79 -5.14 9.37
C ILE A 58 -17.60 -3.63 9.42
N SER A 59 -16.35 -3.15 9.52
CA SER A 59 -16.07 -1.71 9.57
C SER A 59 -16.60 -0.97 8.34
N PHE A 60 -16.44 -1.55 7.14
CA PHE A 60 -16.99 -1.00 5.91
C PHE A 60 -18.52 -0.95 5.95
N ALA A 61 -19.18 -2.06 6.30
CA ALA A 61 -20.64 -2.13 6.34
C ALA A 61 -21.21 -1.13 7.34
N CYS A 62 -20.65 -1.09 8.56
CA CYS A 62 -21.05 -0.17 9.62
C CYS A 62 -20.85 1.29 9.22
N GLN A 63 -19.71 1.62 8.60
CA GLN A 63 -19.47 2.98 8.11
C GLN A 63 -20.48 3.36 7.01
N LYS A 64 -20.77 2.44 6.07
CA LYS A 64 -21.71 2.70 4.97
C LYS A 64 -23.14 2.90 5.46
N ALA A 65 -23.57 2.15 6.46
CA ALA A 65 -24.91 2.23 7.04
C ALA A 65 -25.01 3.22 8.22
N ASN A 66 -23.94 3.97 8.52
CA ASN A 66 -23.87 4.89 9.66
C ASN A 66 -24.29 4.25 10.99
N VAL A 67 -23.86 3.02 11.24
CA VAL A 67 -24.12 2.31 12.50
C VAL A 67 -23.44 3.05 13.65
N GLU A 68 -24.14 3.24 14.77
CA GLU A 68 -23.61 3.93 15.95
C GLU A 68 -22.33 3.27 16.50
N SER A 69 -21.38 4.08 16.99
CA SER A 69 -20.10 3.61 17.54
C SER A 69 -20.25 2.57 18.66
N GLN A 70 -21.27 2.72 19.52
CA GLN A 70 -21.53 1.75 20.60
C GLN A 70 -21.96 0.39 20.03
N THR A 71 -22.84 0.38 19.03
CA THR A 71 -23.25 -0.85 18.33
C THR A 71 -22.08 -1.49 17.59
N GLN A 72 -21.23 -0.69 16.94
CA GLN A 72 -20.00 -1.19 16.32
C GLN A 72 -19.09 -1.89 17.34
N PHE A 73 -18.87 -1.26 18.50
CA PHE A 73 -18.12 -1.86 19.60
C PHE A 73 -18.72 -3.20 20.02
N TYR A 74 -20.04 -3.28 20.20
CA TYR A 74 -20.72 -4.52 20.58
C TYR A 74 -20.57 -5.60 19.50
N ILE A 75 -20.77 -5.29 18.22
CA ILE A 75 -20.56 -6.22 17.10
C ILE A 75 -19.16 -6.85 17.18
N HIS A 76 -18.15 -6.00 17.36
CA HIS A 76 -16.77 -6.42 17.43
C HIS A 76 -16.44 -7.18 18.72
N ALA A 77 -17.03 -6.79 19.86
CA ALA A 77 -16.92 -7.48 21.14
C ALA A 77 -17.51 -8.90 21.06
N PHE A 78 -18.72 -9.04 20.52
CA PHE A 78 -19.37 -10.34 20.30
C PHE A 78 -18.54 -11.24 19.38
N ARG A 79 -18.05 -10.71 18.26
CA ARG A 79 -17.11 -11.45 17.39
C ARG A 79 -15.93 -12.02 18.18
N ARG A 80 -15.34 -11.23 19.08
CA ARG A 80 -14.16 -11.63 19.85
C ARG A 80 -14.50 -12.74 20.84
N VAL A 81 -15.57 -12.60 21.62
CA VAL A 81 -15.94 -13.60 22.64
C VAL A 81 -16.53 -14.86 22.04
N ALA A 82 -17.31 -14.75 20.97
CA ALA A 82 -17.74 -15.91 20.21
C ALA A 82 -16.55 -16.70 19.66
N LYS A 83 -15.47 -16.04 19.22
CA LYS A 83 -14.24 -16.74 18.83
C LYS A 83 -13.57 -17.50 19.98
N LYS A 84 -13.55 -16.93 21.18
CA LYS A 84 -12.99 -17.58 22.38
C LYS A 84 -13.81 -18.81 22.77
N SER A 85 -15.14 -18.78 22.61
CA SER A 85 -16.00 -19.92 22.95
C SER A 85 -15.82 -21.16 22.05
N PHE A 86 -15.10 -21.05 20.91
CA PHE A 86 -14.71 -22.22 20.11
C PHE A 86 -13.55 -23.01 20.72
N VAL A 87 -12.80 -22.44 21.66
CA VAL A 87 -11.56 -23.00 22.21
C VAL A 87 -11.68 -23.29 23.71
N LEU A 88 -12.88 -23.14 24.28
CA LEU A 88 -13.13 -23.50 25.68
C LEU A 88 -13.13 -25.04 25.82
N PRO A 89 -12.49 -25.60 26.87
CA PRO A 89 -12.53 -27.04 27.14
C PRO A 89 -13.98 -27.52 27.33
N GLU A 90 -14.35 -28.65 26.74
CA GLU A 90 -15.69 -29.23 26.87
C GLU A 90 -16.07 -29.59 28.32
N ASN A 91 -15.08 -29.64 29.22
CA ASN A 91 -15.22 -30.09 30.60
C ASN A 91 -15.32 -28.94 31.63
N GLU A 92 -15.32 -27.67 31.20
CA GLU A 92 -15.48 -26.51 32.10
C GLU A 92 -16.85 -25.83 31.89
N THR A 93 -17.64 -25.72 32.96
CA THR A 93 -18.89 -24.97 32.96
C THR A 93 -18.60 -23.46 33.02
N HIS A 94 -18.77 -22.79 31.88
CA HIS A 94 -18.69 -21.34 31.79
C HIS A 94 -20.11 -20.73 31.72
N ASP A 95 -20.40 -19.75 32.57
CA ASP A 95 -21.59 -18.90 32.41
C ASP A 95 -21.39 -17.98 31.19
N LEU A 96 -22.09 -18.31 30.10
CA LEU A 96 -22.02 -17.60 28.82
C LEU A 96 -23.32 -16.82 28.52
N SER A 97 -24.18 -16.65 29.54
CA SER A 97 -25.48 -15.98 29.39
C SER A 97 -25.36 -14.57 28.82
N LYS A 98 -24.37 -13.79 29.30
CA LYS A 98 -24.11 -12.42 28.84
C LYS A 98 -23.63 -12.36 27.39
N GLU A 99 -22.77 -13.29 26.98
CA GLU A 99 -22.30 -13.41 25.60
C GLU A 99 -23.42 -13.81 24.65
N LEU A 100 -24.34 -14.68 25.11
CA LEU A 100 -25.52 -15.07 24.35
C LEU A 100 -26.48 -13.90 24.17
N GLU A 101 -26.82 -13.19 25.26
CA GLU A 101 -27.64 -11.97 25.22
C GLU A 101 -27.05 -10.91 24.28
N LEU A 102 -25.74 -10.68 24.40
CA LEU A 102 -24.99 -9.77 23.53
C LEU A 102 -25.17 -10.17 22.05
N GLY A 103 -24.99 -11.46 21.73
CA GLY A 103 -25.13 -11.98 20.36
C GLY A 103 -26.52 -11.81 19.79
N LEU A 104 -27.56 -12.13 20.57
CA LEU A 104 -28.97 -12.01 20.16
C LEU A 104 -29.32 -10.55 19.85
N LYS A 105 -28.98 -9.65 20.77
CA LYS A 105 -29.28 -8.22 20.64
C LYS A 105 -28.55 -7.59 19.45
N ILE A 106 -27.25 -7.84 19.31
CA ILE A 106 -26.45 -7.31 18.20
C ILE A 106 -26.99 -7.77 16.85
N LEU A 107 -27.33 -9.05 16.71
CA LEU A 107 -27.82 -9.56 15.44
C LEU A 107 -29.13 -8.90 15.05
N ALA A 108 -30.06 -8.76 15.99
CA ALA A 108 -31.29 -8.03 15.76
C ALA A 108 -31.02 -6.56 15.38
N ASP A 109 -30.15 -5.88 16.13
CA ASP A 109 -29.78 -4.48 15.85
C ASP A 109 -29.08 -4.32 14.50
N CYS A 110 -28.27 -5.30 14.08
CA CYS A 110 -27.69 -5.33 12.74
C CYS A 110 -28.77 -5.48 11.67
N VAL A 111 -29.76 -6.36 11.86
CA VAL A 111 -30.85 -6.52 10.90
C VAL A 111 -31.64 -5.21 10.77
N VAL A 112 -31.95 -4.54 11.88
CA VAL A 112 -32.57 -3.20 11.88
C VAL A 112 -31.69 -2.19 11.14
N ALA A 113 -30.39 -2.13 11.46
CA ALA A 113 -29.49 -1.12 10.90
C ALA A 113 -29.26 -1.28 9.39
N PHE A 114 -29.18 -2.52 8.89
CA PHE A 114 -28.86 -2.77 7.47
C PHE A 114 -30.07 -2.97 6.57
N TYR A 115 -31.17 -3.47 7.11
CA TYR A 115 -32.39 -3.75 6.34
C TYR A 115 -33.55 -2.80 6.66
N HIS A 116 -33.45 -1.99 7.73
CA HIS A 116 -34.51 -1.08 8.20
C HIS A 116 -35.83 -1.79 8.54
N GLU A 117 -35.74 -3.06 8.98
CA GLU A 117 -36.88 -3.90 9.35
C GLU A 117 -36.79 -4.21 10.85
N ILE A 118 -37.88 -3.97 11.58
CA ILE A 118 -37.96 -4.26 13.02
C ILE A 118 -38.15 -5.76 13.30
N PRO A 119 -37.68 -6.29 14.44
CA PRO A 119 -37.92 -7.68 14.80
C PRO A 119 -39.42 -7.98 14.97
N PRO A 120 -39.91 -9.17 14.59
CA PRO A 120 -41.26 -9.62 14.89
C PRO A 120 -41.56 -9.56 16.40
N GLN A 121 -42.80 -9.25 16.78
CA GLN A 121 -43.18 -9.00 18.18
C GLN A 121 -42.77 -10.13 19.14
N GLU A 122 -42.95 -11.39 18.74
CA GLU A 122 -42.56 -12.57 19.52
C GLU A 122 -41.05 -12.61 19.81
N LEU A 123 -40.22 -12.26 18.83
CA LEU A 123 -38.77 -12.19 19.01
C LEU A 123 -38.38 -10.96 19.83
N ALA A 124 -39.01 -9.80 19.55
CA ALA A 124 -38.73 -8.55 20.24
C ALA A 124 -38.92 -8.66 21.76
N GLN A 125 -39.91 -9.43 22.23
CA GLN A 125 -40.15 -9.70 23.65
C GLN A 125 -39.06 -10.57 24.31
N GLN A 126 -38.31 -11.34 23.52
CA GLN A 126 -37.25 -12.23 24.01
C GLN A 126 -35.86 -11.60 23.92
N LEU A 127 -35.72 -10.49 23.18
CA LEU A 127 -34.43 -9.81 23.01
C LEU A 127 -34.08 -8.99 24.26
N PRO A 128 -32.80 -8.96 24.67
CA PRO A 128 -32.36 -8.13 25.78
C PRO A 128 -32.63 -6.64 25.51
N THR A 129 -33.27 -5.96 26.45
CA THR A 129 -33.55 -4.51 26.37
C THR A 129 -32.32 -3.66 26.67
N LYS A 130 -31.38 -4.18 27.47
CA LYS A 130 -30.09 -3.56 27.77
C LYS A 130 -28.97 -4.59 27.63
N ILE A 131 -27.87 -4.17 27.02
CA ILE A 131 -26.65 -4.98 26.93
C ILE A 131 -25.85 -4.77 28.21
N ASN A 132 -25.87 -5.74 29.13
CA ASN A 132 -25.02 -5.73 30.34
C ASN A 132 -23.63 -6.33 30.04
N TYR A 133 -22.93 -5.70 29.09
CA TYR A 133 -21.59 -6.08 28.67
C TYR A 133 -20.64 -4.94 28.98
N LYS A 134 -19.36 -5.22 29.32
CA LYS A 134 -18.36 -4.18 29.65
C LYS A 134 -18.28 -3.15 28.51
N SER A 135 -19.03 -2.07 28.67
CA SER A 135 -19.03 -0.89 27.83
C SER A 135 -18.50 0.23 28.71
N SER A 136 -17.19 0.38 28.71
CA SER A 136 -16.68 1.72 28.82
C SER A 136 -15.92 1.97 27.55
N PRO A 137 -16.38 2.88 26.68
CA PRO A 137 -15.39 3.62 25.91
C PRO A 137 -14.34 4.07 26.93
N VAL A 138 -13.12 3.56 26.77
CA VAL A 138 -12.02 3.95 27.65
C VAL A 138 -11.94 5.47 27.54
N GLU A 139 -11.94 6.17 28.67
CA GLU A 139 -11.91 7.63 28.62
C GLU A 139 -10.61 8.11 27.98
N ILE A 140 -10.75 8.86 26.90
CA ILE A 140 -9.63 9.36 26.12
C ILE A 140 -9.16 10.68 26.73
N LYS A 141 -7.88 10.74 27.05
CA LYS A 141 -7.22 11.94 27.57
C LYS A 141 -6.75 12.84 26.43
N SER A 142 -6.17 12.26 25.38
CA SER A 142 -5.62 13.02 24.25
C SER A 142 -5.57 12.19 22.97
N PHE A 143 -5.43 12.87 21.84
CA PHE A 143 -5.30 12.27 20.52
C PHE A 143 -4.03 12.74 19.82
N GLN A 144 -3.33 11.83 19.15
CA GLN A 144 -2.18 12.11 18.32
C GLN A 144 -2.40 11.51 16.92
N PRO A 145 -2.29 12.29 15.82
CA PRO A 145 -2.44 11.74 14.47
C PRO A 145 -1.39 10.67 14.13
N LEU A 146 -0.18 10.82 14.66
CA LEU A 146 0.97 9.95 14.44
C LEU A 146 1.81 9.94 15.72
N ALA A 147 2.23 8.75 16.15
CA ALA A 147 3.28 8.58 17.15
C ALA A 147 4.32 7.59 16.60
N ARG A 148 5.58 8.01 16.53
CA ARG A 148 6.70 7.16 16.13
C ARG A 148 7.32 6.58 17.40
N ILE A 149 7.30 5.26 17.52
CA ILE A 149 7.69 4.55 18.74
C ILE A 149 8.77 3.52 18.45
N VAL A 150 9.58 3.23 19.46
CA VAL A 150 10.50 2.10 19.48
C VAL A 150 9.95 1.07 20.44
N ALA A 151 9.42 -0.04 19.91
CA ALA A 151 8.95 -1.17 20.70
C ALA A 151 10.13 -2.08 21.07
N PHE A 152 10.15 -2.60 22.29
CA PHE A 152 11.22 -3.47 22.76
C PHE A 152 10.75 -4.73 23.50
N ASP A 153 9.45 -4.85 23.81
CA ASP A 153 8.92 -6.06 24.45
C ASP A 153 7.40 -6.26 24.20
N PHE A 154 6.90 -7.45 24.55
CA PHE A 154 5.48 -7.81 24.58
C PHE A 154 5.00 -8.07 26.00
N ASP A 155 3.84 -7.51 26.34
CA ASP A 155 3.00 -8.02 27.43
C ASP A 155 1.89 -8.88 26.82
N GLU A 156 2.17 -10.18 26.67
CA GLU A 156 1.23 -11.11 26.05
C GLU A 156 -0.05 -11.29 26.86
N LYS A 157 0.05 -11.17 28.20
CA LYS A 157 -1.10 -11.34 29.10
C LYS A 157 -2.14 -10.25 28.88
N ASN A 158 -1.70 -9.03 28.65
CA ASN A 158 -2.57 -7.87 28.43
C ASN A 158 -2.76 -7.51 26.95
N GLU A 159 -2.19 -8.29 26.02
CA GLU A 159 -2.19 -8.00 24.58
C GLU A 159 -1.63 -6.61 24.26
N GLN A 160 -0.48 -6.27 24.85
CA GLN A 160 0.18 -4.97 24.69
C GLN A 160 1.60 -5.11 24.14
N LEU A 161 2.02 -4.12 23.37
CA LEU A 161 3.43 -3.84 23.10
C LEU A 161 3.97 -2.87 24.16
N ILE A 162 5.22 -3.03 24.52
CA ILE A 162 5.95 -2.13 25.41
C ILE A 162 7.00 -1.40 24.58
N GLY A 163 7.08 -0.08 24.73
CA GLY A 163 7.98 0.75 23.94
C GLY A 163 8.24 2.11 24.55
N ARG A 164 8.89 2.97 23.78
CA ARG A 164 9.11 4.40 24.05
C ARG A 164 8.63 5.21 22.86
N ASP A 165 7.97 6.33 23.14
CA ASP A 165 7.65 7.34 22.14
C ASP A 165 8.90 8.18 21.87
N GLU A 166 9.24 8.45 20.62
CA GLU A 166 10.39 9.32 20.29
C GLU A 166 10.21 10.73 20.84
N ALA A 167 8.96 11.21 20.97
CA ALA A 167 8.66 12.49 21.61
C ALA A 167 8.84 12.46 23.14
N MET A 168 8.90 11.27 23.76
CA MET A 168 9.06 11.06 25.20
C MET A 168 10.02 9.89 25.49
N PRO A 169 11.31 10.00 25.11
CA PRO A 169 12.22 8.85 25.01
C PRO A 169 12.59 8.22 26.36
N THR A 170 12.38 8.93 27.47
CA THR A 170 12.67 8.44 28.83
C THR A 170 11.51 7.66 29.44
N LYS A 171 10.31 7.73 28.85
CA LYS A 171 9.10 7.16 29.42
C LYS A 171 8.71 5.88 28.69
N GLU A 172 8.58 4.79 29.45
CA GLU A 172 7.93 3.59 28.96
C GLU A 172 6.44 3.84 28.71
N ILE A 173 5.97 3.42 27.54
CA ILE A 173 4.58 3.47 27.13
C ILE A 173 4.07 2.06 26.84
N ARG A 174 2.77 1.86 27.05
CA ARG A 174 2.04 0.64 26.70
C ARG A 174 1.16 0.91 25.50
N ILE A 175 1.21 0.03 24.51
CA ILE A 175 0.45 0.15 23.27
C ILE A 175 -0.50 -1.03 23.15
N GLN A 176 -1.80 -0.77 23.19
CA GLN A 176 -2.82 -1.80 23.11
C GLN A 176 -3.07 -2.22 21.66
N TYR A 177 -2.94 -3.53 21.39
CA TYR A 177 -3.38 -4.14 20.14
C TYR A 177 -4.63 -5.01 20.38
N ASN A 178 -5.17 -5.60 19.30
CA ASN A 178 -6.38 -6.44 19.31
C ASN A 178 -7.66 -5.74 19.83
N ILE A 179 -7.74 -4.42 19.66
CA ILE A 179 -8.95 -3.66 19.97
C ILE A 179 -9.97 -3.91 18.87
N ALA A 180 -11.13 -4.44 19.26
CA ALA A 180 -12.03 -5.18 18.37
C ALA A 180 -12.59 -4.31 17.23
N GLU A 181 -12.85 -3.04 17.50
CA GLU A 181 -13.43 -2.00 16.64
C GLU A 181 -12.38 -1.03 16.08
N ARG A 182 -11.11 -1.18 16.49
CA ARG A 182 -10.07 -0.19 16.20
C ARG A 182 -8.91 -0.74 15.37
N ASN A 183 -8.24 -1.77 15.88
CA ASN A 183 -6.97 -2.25 15.31
C ASN A 183 -6.82 -3.78 15.26
N GLN A 184 -7.88 -4.54 15.56
CA GLN A 184 -7.84 -6.00 15.49
C GLN A 184 -7.50 -6.54 14.08
N ASN A 185 -7.76 -5.78 13.01
CA ASN A 185 -7.29 -6.15 11.66
C ASN A 185 -5.76 -6.23 11.56
N PHE A 186 -5.00 -5.63 12.48
CA PHE A 186 -3.54 -5.70 12.54
C PHE A 186 -3.01 -6.88 13.39
N ASN A 187 -3.86 -7.80 13.89
CA ASN A 187 -3.36 -9.03 14.52
C ASN A 187 -2.41 -9.86 13.63
N PRO A 188 -2.57 -9.93 12.29
CA PRO A 188 -1.55 -10.51 11.42
C PRO A 188 -0.20 -9.76 11.47
N THR A 189 -0.21 -8.43 11.64
CA THR A 189 1.01 -7.64 11.87
C THR A 189 1.65 -8.02 13.20
N ILE A 190 0.89 -8.14 14.28
CA ILE A 190 1.43 -8.54 15.59
C ILE A 190 2.08 -9.94 15.53
N ARG A 191 1.45 -10.90 14.83
CA ARG A 191 2.07 -12.21 14.58
C ARG A 191 3.34 -12.10 13.75
N ALA A 192 3.33 -11.27 12.71
CA ALA A 192 4.50 -11.04 11.88
C ALA A 192 5.66 -10.45 12.70
N ILE A 193 5.40 -9.51 13.63
CA ILE A 193 6.41 -8.98 14.57
C ILE A 193 7.08 -10.13 15.32
N LYS A 194 6.30 -11.03 15.92
CA LYS A 194 6.82 -12.19 16.68
C LYS A 194 7.61 -13.18 15.82
N GLU A 195 7.21 -13.39 14.57
CA GLU A 195 7.79 -14.41 13.69
C GLU A 195 8.99 -13.94 12.87
N ALA A 196 9.08 -12.63 12.57
CA ALA A 196 10.01 -12.12 11.55
C ALA A 196 11.00 -11.08 12.09
N PHE A 197 10.62 -10.33 13.13
CA PHE A 197 11.39 -9.19 13.59
C PHE A 197 12.10 -9.51 14.91
N GLN A 198 13.13 -8.73 15.19
CA GLN A 198 13.82 -8.72 16.48
C GLN A 198 13.59 -7.35 17.12
N PHE A 199 13.51 -7.30 18.45
CA PHE A 199 13.50 -6.04 19.16
C PHE A 199 14.93 -5.49 19.34
N PRO A 200 15.10 -4.16 19.44
CA PRO A 200 14.06 -3.12 19.33
C PRO A 200 13.54 -2.92 17.89
N LEU A 201 12.32 -2.41 17.75
CA LEU A 201 11.61 -2.29 16.48
C LEU A 201 10.94 -0.92 16.35
N THR A 202 11.14 -0.23 15.22
CA THR A 202 10.51 1.07 14.99
C THR A 202 9.09 0.86 14.43
N ILE A 203 8.11 1.56 14.98
CA ILE A 203 6.72 1.47 14.53
C ILE A 203 6.10 2.88 14.49
N ASN A 204 5.48 3.22 13.36
CA ASN A 204 4.56 4.35 13.30
C ASN A 204 3.16 3.88 13.71
N LEU A 205 2.60 4.53 14.72
CA LEU A 205 1.23 4.36 15.20
C LEU A 205 0.36 5.47 14.61
N LEU A 206 -0.73 5.12 13.92
CA LEU A 206 -1.60 6.08 13.25
C LEU A 206 -2.92 6.28 14.03
N ASP A 207 -3.40 7.52 14.08
CA ASP A 207 -4.63 7.97 14.75
C ASP A 207 -4.73 7.40 16.18
N VAL A 208 -3.79 7.80 17.02
CA VAL A 208 -3.57 7.27 18.37
C VAL A 208 -4.44 7.99 19.38
N GLU A 209 -5.33 7.24 20.03
CA GLU A 209 -5.98 7.68 21.25
C GLU A 209 -5.13 7.29 22.46
N ILE A 210 -4.91 8.23 23.38
CA ILE A 210 -4.21 7.97 24.64
C ILE A 210 -5.26 8.05 25.74
N ASP A 211 -5.41 6.96 26.49
CA ASP A 211 -6.37 6.92 27.59
C ASP A 211 -5.87 7.64 28.85
N LYS A 212 -6.76 7.77 29.86
CA LYS A 212 -6.40 8.37 31.16
C LYS A 212 -5.26 7.64 31.89
N ASN A 213 -5.05 6.36 31.62
CA ASN A 213 -3.94 5.58 32.17
C ASN A 213 -2.63 5.72 31.36
N GLY A 214 -2.67 6.48 30.25
CA GLY A 214 -1.52 6.69 29.37
C GLY A 214 -1.26 5.55 28.39
N VAL A 215 -2.21 4.63 28.19
CA VAL A 215 -2.08 3.54 27.20
C VAL A 215 -2.43 4.07 25.81
N TYR A 216 -1.56 3.77 24.85
CA TYR A 216 -1.70 4.16 23.46
C TYR A 216 -2.63 3.16 22.75
N ARG A 217 -3.65 3.67 22.08
CA ARG A 217 -4.71 2.91 21.39
C ARG A 217 -4.72 3.34 19.92
N PRO A 218 -3.82 2.84 19.08
CA PRO A 218 -3.72 3.24 17.67
C PRO A 218 -4.83 2.63 16.81
N GLN A 219 -5.15 3.26 15.67
CA GLN A 219 -6.00 2.66 14.63
C GLN A 219 -5.22 1.79 13.64
N ALA A 220 -3.93 2.06 13.45
CA ALA A 220 -3.09 1.29 12.56
C ALA A 220 -1.64 1.24 13.05
N PHE A 221 -0.94 0.20 12.62
CA PHE A 221 0.48 -0.02 12.88
C PHE A 221 1.21 -0.05 11.54
N VAL A 222 2.33 0.65 11.43
CA VAL A 222 3.24 0.60 10.29
C VAL A 222 4.62 0.22 10.84
N VAL A 223 5.00 -1.03 10.65
CA VAL A 223 6.22 -1.62 11.24
C VAL A 223 7.41 -1.34 10.35
N GLU A 224 8.53 -0.86 10.90
CA GLU A 224 9.70 -0.44 10.11
C GLU A 224 9.32 0.57 9.04
N PRO A 225 8.79 1.75 9.44
CA PRO A 225 8.25 2.74 8.52
C PRO A 225 9.30 3.33 7.57
N ASP A 226 10.59 3.25 7.90
CA ASP A 226 11.68 3.74 7.05
C ASP A 226 12.00 2.76 5.90
N TYR A 227 11.56 1.50 5.98
CA TYR A 227 11.64 0.57 4.85
C TYR A 227 10.50 0.87 3.86
N LEU A 228 10.71 1.77 2.91
CA LEU A 228 9.67 2.12 1.93
C LEU A 228 9.38 0.94 0.99
N VAL A 229 8.09 0.64 0.84
CA VAL A 229 7.58 -0.41 -0.07
C VAL A 229 6.79 0.25 -1.21
N ASP A 230 7.02 -0.21 -2.43
CA ASP A 230 6.28 0.29 -3.59
C ASP A 230 4.78 -0.02 -3.48
N VAL A 231 3.94 0.97 -3.82
CA VAL A 231 2.49 0.81 -3.88
C VAL A 231 2.06 -0.35 -4.79
N SER A 232 2.77 -0.57 -5.90
CA SER A 232 2.54 -1.70 -6.81
C SER A 232 2.75 -3.05 -6.11
N ALA A 233 3.83 -3.21 -5.34
CA ALA A 233 4.13 -4.45 -4.61
C ALA A 233 3.01 -4.80 -3.61
N VAL A 234 2.48 -3.81 -2.89
CA VAL A 234 1.36 -4.01 -1.95
C VAL A 234 0.06 -4.35 -2.70
N SER A 235 -0.30 -3.55 -3.70
CA SER A 235 -1.58 -3.69 -4.42
C SER A 235 -1.67 -4.98 -5.23
N GLU A 236 -0.57 -5.46 -5.80
CA GLU A 236 -0.52 -6.73 -6.53
C GLU A 236 -0.80 -7.96 -5.64
N CYS A 237 -0.67 -7.82 -4.33
CA CYS A 237 -1.03 -8.89 -3.39
C CYS A 237 -2.54 -9.14 -3.33
N PHE A 238 -3.37 -8.17 -3.75
CA PHE A 238 -4.83 -8.28 -3.74
C PHE A 238 -5.33 -8.95 -5.03
N LYS A 239 -5.91 -10.15 -4.89
CA LYS A 239 -6.52 -10.93 -5.98
C LYS A 239 -8.04 -10.95 -5.86
N ASP A 240 -8.72 -11.50 -6.86
CA ASP A 240 -10.18 -11.68 -6.86
C ASP A 240 -10.68 -12.68 -5.79
N PHE A 241 -9.78 -13.45 -5.17
CA PHE A 241 -10.09 -14.44 -4.14
C PHE A 241 -9.41 -14.17 -2.78
N GLY A 242 -8.80 -12.99 -2.59
CA GLY A 242 -8.14 -12.60 -1.33
C GLY A 242 -6.71 -12.12 -1.53
N THR A 243 -5.97 -11.98 -0.43
CA THR A 243 -4.57 -11.50 -0.46
C THR A 243 -3.54 -12.61 -0.34
N ILE A 244 -2.46 -12.52 -1.13
CA ILE A 244 -1.37 -13.49 -1.14
C ILE A 244 0.01 -12.77 -1.09
N PRO A 245 0.41 -12.20 0.07
CA PRO A 245 1.66 -11.44 0.18
C PRO A 245 2.92 -12.25 -0.17
N ILE A 246 2.92 -13.53 0.17
CA ILE A 246 4.04 -14.45 -0.09
C ILE A 246 4.37 -14.60 -1.58
N PHE A 247 3.47 -14.25 -2.49
CA PHE A 247 3.78 -14.27 -3.93
C PHE A 247 4.68 -13.12 -4.37
N ASN A 248 4.83 -12.07 -3.56
CA ASN A 248 5.87 -11.07 -3.80
C ASN A 248 7.27 -11.70 -3.66
N LEU A 249 7.46 -12.61 -2.69
CA LEU A 249 8.69 -13.39 -2.57
C LEU A 249 8.96 -14.21 -3.82
N LEU A 250 7.95 -14.94 -4.32
CA LEU A 250 8.06 -15.76 -5.52
C LEU A 250 8.55 -14.93 -6.72
N LYS A 251 7.96 -13.74 -6.93
CA LYS A 251 8.30 -12.84 -8.03
C LYS A 251 9.76 -12.36 -8.03
N LYS A 252 10.45 -12.33 -6.89
CA LYS A 252 11.88 -11.97 -6.82
C LYS A 252 12.77 -12.94 -7.58
N TYR A 253 12.41 -14.22 -7.56
CA TYR A 253 13.23 -15.29 -8.12
C TYR A 253 12.88 -15.62 -9.57
N LEU A 254 11.62 -15.45 -9.97
CA LEU A 254 11.19 -15.80 -11.33
C LEU A 254 11.89 -14.97 -12.41
N PRO A 255 12.19 -15.57 -13.58
CA PRO A 255 12.80 -14.86 -14.68
C PRO A 255 11.89 -13.74 -15.19
N PHE A 256 12.51 -12.66 -15.65
CA PHE A 256 11.79 -11.59 -16.33
C PHE A 256 11.66 -11.91 -17.81
N VAL A 257 10.43 -11.91 -18.32
CA VAL A 257 10.14 -12.15 -19.74
C VAL A 257 9.40 -10.94 -20.29
N ALA A 258 9.91 -10.36 -21.37
CA ALA A 258 9.18 -9.33 -22.10
C ALA A 258 7.94 -9.97 -22.74
N THR A 259 6.75 -9.44 -22.41
CA THR A 259 5.49 -9.92 -23.00
C THR A 259 4.85 -8.81 -23.81
N LYS A 260 4.01 -9.19 -24.79
CA LYS A 260 3.23 -8.21 -25.55
C LYS A 260 2.39 -7.29 -24.67
N TYR A 261 1.82 -7.82 -23.57
CA TYR A 261 1.02 -7.04 -22.63
C TYR A 261 1.84 -6.00 -21.86
N LEU A 262 3.07 -6.36 -21.47
CA LEU A 262 3.99 -5.42 -20.84
C LEU A 262 4.36 -4.28 -21.82
N MET A 263 4.66 -4.63 -23.08
CA MET A 263 4.96 -3.62 -24.10
C MET A 263 3.78 -2.69 -24.35
N ILE A 264 2.55 -3.23 -24.49
CA ILE A 264 1.34 -2.42 -24.67
C ILE A 264 1.11 -1.48 -23.47
N GLY A 265 1.42 -1.93 -22.24
CA GLY A 265 1.41 -1.05 -21.07
C GLY A 265 2.38 0.12 -21.19
N ASN A 266 3.64 -0.16 -21.50
CA ASN A 266 4.67 0.89 -21.67
C ASN A 266 4.32 1.85 -22.82
N ILE A 267 3.80 1.33 -23.93
CA ILE A 267 3.34 2.12 -25.07
C ILE A 267 2.18 3.03 -24.68
N ALA A 268 1.22 2.53 -23.89
CA ALA A 268 0.09 3.34 -23.45
C ALA A 268 0.52 4.51 -22.54
N ASN A 269 1.48 4.30 -21.63
CA ASN A 269 2.06 5.38 -20.84
C ASN A 269 2.77 6.40 -21.72
N PHE A 270 3.64 5.94 -22.64
CA PHE A 270 4.30 6.82 -23.61
C PHE A 270 3.30 7.64 -24.45
N PHE A 271 2.20 7.04 -24.90
CA PHE A 271 1.16 7.76 -25.64
C PHE A 271 0.43 8.79 -24.78
N LEU A 272 0.15 8.48 -23.52
CA LEU A 272 -0.42 9.46 -22.61
C LEU A 272 0.51 10.67 -22.49
N ASP A 273 1.80 10.45 -22.26
CA ASP A 273 2.78 11.53 -22.14
C ASP A 273 2.89 12.38 -23.41
N GLU A 274 3.00 11.72 -24.57
CA GLU A 274 3.09 12.40 -25.87
C GLU A 274 1.81 13.18 -26.16
N LEU A 275 0.62 12.63 -25.89
CA LEU A 275 -0.66 13.29 -26.17
C LEU A 275 -0.98 14.42 -25.20
N MET A 276 -0.54 14.33 -23.95
CA MET A 276 -0.62 15.44 -23.00
C MET A 276 0.23 16.63 -23.48
N THR A 277 1.39 16.35 -24.11
CA THR A 277 2.29 17.37 -24.65
C THR A 277 1.89 17.90 -26.03
N HIS A 278 1.45 16.99 -26.91
CA HIS A 278 1.11 17.23 -28.31
C HIS A 278 -0.26 16.58 -28.62
N PRO A 279 -1.38 17.21 -28.18
CA PRO A 279 -2.72 16.63 -28.35
C PRO A 279 -3.11 16.33 -29.80
N GLU A 280 -2.52 17.05 -30.75
CA GLU A 280 -2.72 16.89 -32.19
C GLU A 280 -1.97 15.70 -32.79
N ALA A 281 -1.01 15.11 -32.07
CA ALA A 281 -0.17 14.01 -32.55
C ALA A 281 -0.97 12.89 -33.22
N ASN A 282 -0.40 12.28 -34.26
CA ASN A 282 -1.03 11.18 -34.99
C ASN A 282 -0.28 9.86 -34.78
N PHE A 283 -1.02 8.76 -34.87
CA PHE A 283 -0.50 7.43 -34.56
C PHE A 283 0.66 7.01 -35.48
N LYS A 284 0.59 7.36 -36.77
CA LYS A 284 1.56 6.90 -37.78
C LYS A 284 2.96 7.45 -37.51
N GLU A 285 3.05 8.70 -37.06
CA GLU A 285 4.31 9.36 -36.70
C GLU A 285 4.75 9.02 -35.27
N THR A 286 3.81 8.79 -34.36
CA THR A 286 4.12 8.55 -32.95
C THR A 286 4.55 7.10 -32.69
N PHE A 287 3.90 6.11 -33.31
CA PHE A 287 4.17 4.70 -33.05
C PHE A 287 5.63 4.29 -33.31
N PRO A 288 6.32 4.72 -34.39
CA PRO A 288 7.73 4.37 -34.60
C PRO A 288 8.67 4.74 -33.43
N LYS A 289 8.34 5.81 -32.67
CA LYS A 289 9.12 6.22 -31.49
C LYS A 289 9.10 5.14 -30.38
N VAL A 290 8.06 4.30 -30.32
CA VAL A 290 7.92 3.29 -29.25
C VAL A 290 9.01 2.23 -29.26
N PHE A 291 9.62 1.95 -30.42
CA PHE A 291 10.70 0.96 -30.53
C PHE A 291 11.94 1.38 -29.74
N GLN A 292 12.12 2.68 -29.49
CA GLN A 292 13.22 3.21 -28.69
C GLN A 292 13.02 2.99 -27.18
N LEU A 293 11.78 2.71 -26.73
CA LEU A 293 11.47 2.49 -25.31
C LEU A 293 12.12 1.21 -24.77
N ASN A 294 12.17 0.15 -25.57
CA ASN A 294 12.79 -1.12 -25.19
C ASN A 294 13.24 -1.93 -26.42
N PRO A 295 14.30 -1.47 -27.12
CA PRO A 295 14.70 -2.05 -28.40
C PRO A 295 15.08 -3.53 -28.29
N LEU A 296 15.73 -3.93 -27.18
CA LEU A 296 16.10 -5.32 -26.94
C LEU A 296 14.86 -6.22 -26.76
N ALA A 297 13.83 -5.78 -26.04
CA ALA A 297 12.59 -6.55 -25.93
C ALA A 297 11.90 -6.70 -27.28
N PHE A 298 11.81 -5.63 -28.08
CA PHE A 298 11.20 -5.70 -29.41
C PHE A 298 11.94 -6.66 -30.35
N ALA A 299 13.27 -6.73 -30.26
CA ALA A 299 14.07 -7.66 -31.04
C ALA A 299 13.80 -9.14 -30.72
N THR A 300 13.20 -9.45 -29.56
CA THR A 300 12.84 -10.84 -29.19
C THR A 300 11.48 -11.29 -29.72
N PHE A 301 10.65 -10.39 -30.25
CA PHE A 301 9.32 -10.75 -30.73
C PHE A 301 9.32 -11.11 -32.21
N GLU A 302 8.51 -12.11 -32.57
CA GLU A 302 8.17 -12.40 -33.95
C GLU A 302 7.39 -11.23 -34.58
N THR A 303 7.52 -11.07 -35.90
CA THR A 303 6.80 -10.05 -36.68
C THR A 303 5.28 -10.11 -36.50
N SER A 304 4.71 -11.31 -36.33
CA SER A 304 3.29 -11.53 -36.05
C SER A 304 2.86 -10.83 -34.76
N VAL A 305 3.63 -11.01 -33.68
CA VAL A 305 3.40 -10.40 -32.37
C VAL A 305 3.57 -8.88 -32.43
N LEU A 306 4.58 -8.38 -33.17
CA LEU A 306 4.77 -6.94 -33.37
C LEU A 306 3.56 -6.29 -34.07
N ARG A 307 2.98 -6.95 -35.07
CA ARG A 307 1.75 -6.48 -35.73
C ARG A 307 0.56 -6.45 -34.75
N GLU A 308 0.41 -7.46 -33.90
CA GLU A 308 -0.63 -7.45 -32.86
C GLU A 308 -0.43 -6.30 -31.86
N ILE A 309 0.81 -6.05 -31.43
CA ILE A 309 1.14 -4.93 -30.54
C ILE A 309 0.75 -3.61 -31.21
N MET A 310 1.11 -3.41 -32.48
CA MET A 310 0.78 -2.18 -33.22
C MET A 310 -0.73 -1.99 -33.32
N GLN A 311 -1.48 -3.00 -33.76
CA GLN A 311 -2.93 -2.94 -33.90
C GLN A 311 -3.62 -2.64 -32.57
N THR A 312 -3.20 -3.31 -31.50
CA THR A 312 -3.76 -3.08 -30.16
C THR A 312 -3.43 -1.68 -29.67
N SER A 313 -2.20 -1.22 -29.89
CA SER A 313 -1.73 0.10 -29.47
C SER A 313 -2.46 1.24 -30.18
N GLN A 314 -2.86 1.06 -31.44
CA GLN A 314 -3.66 2.06 -32.17
C GLN A 314 -4.97 2.39 -31.44
N LYS A 315 -5.64 1.38 -30.89
CA LYS A 315 -6.84 1.57 -30.07
C LYS A 315 -6.54 2.39 -28.82
N HIS A 316 -5.47 2.05 -28.10
CA HIS A 316 -5.04 2.81 -26.92
C HIS A 316 -4.76 4.27 -27.26
N PHE A 317 -4.06 4.53 -28.37
CA PHE A 317 -3.76 5.89 -28.83
C PHE A 317 -5.03 6.73 -29.05
N LEU A 318 -6.01 6.18 -29.77
CA LEU A 318 -7.26 6.90 -30.05
C LEU A 318 -8.05 7.20 -28.77
N HIS A 319 -8.16 6.22 -27.86
CA HIS A 319 -8.85 6.42 -26.58
C HIS A 319 -8.14 7.44 -25.69
N LEU A 320 -6.81 7.40 -25.61
CA LEU A 320 -6.02 8.37 -24.85
C LEU A 320 -6.15 9.77 -25.46
N LYS A 321 -6.13 9.88 -26.80
CA LYS A 321 -6.31 11.17 -27.48
C LYS A 321 -7.67 11.77 -27.15
N GLN A 322 -8.74 10.99 -27.20
CA GLN A 322 -10.06 11.43 -26.78
C GLN A 322 -10.10 11.85 -25.30
N MET A 323 -9.43 11.09 -24.42
CA MET A 323 -9.35 11.41 -22.98
C MET A 323 -8.71 12.77 -22.74
N VAL A 324 -7.52 12.98 -23.30
CA VAL A 324 -6.74 14.21 -23.12
C VAL A 324 -7.47 15.42 -23.72
N THR A 325 -8.04 15.28 -24.92
CA THR A 325 -8.65 16.41 -25.64
C THR A 325 -10.05 16.79 -25.17
N SER A 326 -10.76 15.93 -24.44
CA SER A 326 -12.15 16.21 -24.08
C SER A 326 -12.64 15.62 -22.76
N GLU A 327 -12.34 14.36 -22.45
CA GLU A 327 -12.99 13.68 -21.32
C GLU A 327 -12.40 14.07 -19.96
N PHE A 328 -11.12 14.46 -19.89
CA PHE A 328 -10.54 14.99 -18.66
C PHE A 328 -11.24 16.28 -18.20
N SER A 329 -11.35 17.29 -19.06
CA SER A 329 -12.03 18.55 -18.70
C SER A 329 -13.52 18.32 -18.35
N LYS A 330 -14.21 17.38 -19.01
CA LYS A 330 -15.59 16.97 -18.62
C LYS A 330 -15.69 16.41 -17.20
N ASN A 331 -14.59 15.88 -16.66
CA ASN A 331 -14.50 15.36 -15.29
C ASN A 331 -13.85 16.36 -14.31
N GLY A 332 -13.63 17.61 -14.73
CA GLY A 332 -13.00 18.66 -13.92
C GLY A 332 -11.49 18.46 -13.71
N ILE A 333 -10.83 17.79 -14.66
CA ILE A 333 -9.39 17.61 -14.70
C ILE A 333 -8.87 18.40 -15.90
N GLU A 334 -8.16 19.49 -15.67
CA GLU A 334 -7.62 20.30 -16.78
C GLU A 334 -6.21 19.78 -17.16
N PRO A 335 -5.99 19.32 -18.41
CA PRO A 335 -4.72 18.71 -18.81
C PRO A 335 -3.48 19.59 -18.56
N LYS A 336 -3.59 20.91 -18.71
CA LYS A 336 -2.49 21.86 -18.47
C LYS A 336 -1.99 21.86 -17.02
N ASP A 337 -2.85 21.52 -16.06
CA ASP A 337 -2.57 21.53 -14.62
C ASP A 337 -2.24 20.12 -14.10
N CYS A 338 -2.00 19.17 -15.01
CA CYS A 338 -1.59 17.81 -14.70
C CYS A 338 -0.06 17.68 -14.65
N PHE A 339 0.41 16.97 -13.63
CA PHE A 339 1.77 16.49 -13.50
C PHE A 339 1.83 15.02 -13.91
N LEU A 340 2.78 14.68 -14.78
CA LEU A 340 3.00 13.32 -15.27
C LEU A 340 4.13 12.64 -14.51
N GLU A 341 3.94 11.35 -14.24
CA GLU A 341 4.88 10.52 -13.47
C GLU A 341 5.38 11.11 -12.13
N PRO A 342 4.57 11.86 -11.33
CA PRO A 342 5.06 12.45 -10.09
C PRO A 342 5.34 11.35 -9.06
N THR A 343 6.48 11.48 -8.38
CA THR A 343 6.95 10.51 -7.38
C THR A 343 6.89 11.10 -5.98
N PHE A 344 6.53 10.27 -5.00
CA PHE A 344 6.36 10.68 -3.61
C PHE A 344 6.84 9.60 -2.64
N TYR A 345 7.38 10.05 -1.50
CA TYR A 345 7.74 9.21 -0.36
C TYR A 345 6.82 9.47 0.83
N SER A 346 6.49 8.42 1.57
CA SER A 346 5.63 8.49 2.75
C SER A 346 6.18 7.56 3.84
N GLN A 347 7.14 8.06 4.62
CA GLN A 347 7.62 7.40 5.84
C GLN A 347 6.46 7.11 6.81
N GLN A 348 5.48 8.02 6.92
CA GLN A 348 4.29 7.84 7.76
C GLN A 348 3.62 6.46 7.55
N HIS A 349 3.51 6.04 6.29
CA HIS A 349 2.88 4.78 5.88
C HIS A 349 3.88 3.69 5.45
N GLY A 350 5.18 4.00 5.42
CA GLY A 350 6.23 3.13 4.90
C GLY A 350 6.04 2.77 3.43
N LEU A 351 5.62 3.74 2.62
CA LEU A 351 5.28 3.56 1.21
C LEU A 351 6.03 4.56 0.33
N GLN A 352 6.30 4.14 -0.90
CA GLN A 352 6.69 5.02 -2.01
C GLN A 352 5.86 4.72 -3.25
N GLY A 353 5.67 5.71 -4.10
CA GLY A 353 4.84 5.56 -5.28
C GLY A 353 5.14 6.59 -6.36
N ARG A 354 4.96 6.15 -7.61
CA ARG A 354 4.94 6.99 -8.80
C ARG A 354 3.55 6.90 -9.41
N LEU A 355 2.85 8.03 -9.46
CA LEU A 355 1.51 8.12 -10.06
C LEU A 355 1.68 8.29 -11.57
N ASP A 356 0.68 7.92 -12.37
CA ASP A 356 0.73 8.24 -13.80
C ASP A 356 0.35 9.71 -14.04
N ILE A 357 -0.75 10.19 -13.43
CA ILE A 357 -1.16 11.60 -13.46
C ILE A 357 -1.57 12.06 -12.05
N PHE A 358 -1.09 13.25 -11.67
CA PHE A 358 -1.61 14.02 -10.55
C PHE A 358 -2.10 15.38 -11.06
N TYR A 359 -3.39 15.64 -10.92
CA TYR A 359 -3.99 16.94 -11.20
C TYR A 359 -4.09 17.74 -9.92
N ARG A 360 -3.59 18.97 -9.97
CA ARG A 360 -3.78 19.95 -8.91
C ARG A 360 -3.89 21.30 -9.57
N LYS A 361 -5.03 21.96 -9.34
CA LYS A 361 -5.21 23.33 -9.80
C LYS A 361 -4.19 24.24 -9.12
N ASN A 362 -3.37 24.93 -9.90
CA ASN A 362 -2.44 25.93 -9.37
C ASN A 362 -3.22 27.21 -9.07
N ASP A 363 -3.23 27.66 -7.81
CA ASP A 363 -3.68 29.01 -7.43
C ASP A 363 -2.57 30.02 -7.77
N SER A 364 -2.23 30.12 -9.05
CA SER A 364 -1.39 31.21 -9.56
C SER A 364 -2.28 32.42 -9.83
N GLU A 365 -2.62 33.16 -8.76
CA GLU A 365 -2.86 34.62 -8.71
C GLU A 365 -3.53 35.02 -7.36
N ASN A 366 -2.77 35.69 -6.48
CA ASN A 366 -3.24 36.61 -5.44
C ASN A 366 -4.11 36.14 -4.25
N HIS A 367 -4.22 34.85 -3.93
CA HIS A 367 -4.82 34.45 -2.65
C HIS A 367 -3.91 33.56 -1.80
N PRO A 368 -3.46 34.03 -0.60
CA PRO A 368 -2.79 33.16 0.34
C PRO A 368 -3.79 32.09 0.78
N ALA A 369 -3.37 30.83 0.68
CA ALA A 369 -4.10 29.61 1.04
C ALA A 369 -5.03 29.78 2.27
N LYS A 370 -6.25 30.27 2.02
CA LYS A 370 -7.35 30.41 2.97
C LYS A 370 -8.60 29.85 2.32
N GLY A 371 -8.76 28.54 2.43
CA GLY A 371 -10.05 27.86 2.24
C GLY A 371 -10.16 27.07 0.94
N GLU A 372 -10.08 25.75 1.08
CA GLU A 372 -10.60 24.72 0.15
C GLU A 372 -9.81 24.42 -1.15
N GLU A 373 -8.61 23.85 -1.01
CA GLU A 373 -7.96 23.04 -2.07
C GLU A 373 -8.74 21.74 -2.35
N LYS A 374 -9.96 21.85 -2.91
CA LYS A 374 -10.83 20.70 -3.22
C LYS A 374 -10.67 20.17 -4.66
N ASP A 375 -9.95 20.88 -5.53
CA ASP A 375 -9.78 20.49 -6.94
C ASP A 375 -8.42 19.82 -7.18
N SER A 376 -8.33 18.56 -6.73
CA SER A 376 -7.21 17.67 -7.06
C SER A 376 -7.72 16.29 -7.48
N ALA A 377 -6.93 15.60 -8.31
CA ALA A 377 -7.26 14.25 -8.74
C ALA A 377 -6.00 13.41 -8.97
N ILE A 378 -6.14 12.10 -8.76
CA ILE A 378 -5.14 11.09 -9.10
C ILE A 378 -5.74 10.25 -10.23
N VAL A 379 -5.01 10.06 -11.32
CA VAL A 379 -5.42 9.16 -12.40
C VAL A 379 -4.34 8.11 -12.62
N GLU A 380 -4.71 6.84 -12.44
CA GLU A 380 -3.84 5.69 -12.72
C GLU A 380 -4.23 5.05 -14.06
N LEU A 381 -3.29 4.92 -15.00
CA LEU A 381 -3.48 4.33 -16.32
C LEU A 381 -3.29 2.81 -16.28
N LYS A 382 -4.22 2.09 -16.93
CA LYS A 382 -4.17 0.64 -17.10
C LYS A 382 -4.49 0.26 -18.54
N SER A 383 -3.57 -0.47 -19.18
CA SER A 383 -3.78 -0.98 -20.54
C SER A 383 -4.58 -2.29 -20.58
N GLY A 384 -4.58 -3.07 -19.51
CA GLY A 384 -5.26 -4.37 -19.45
C GLY A 384 -6.79 -4.28 -19.38
N LYS A 385 -7.45 -5.40 -19.72
CA LYS A 385 -8.90 -5.57 -19.51
C LYS A 385 -9.23 -5.77 -18.03
N THR A 386 -10.47 -5.48 -17.66
CA THR A 386 -10.97 -5.80 -16.31
C THR A 386 -11.35 -7.27 -16.18
N PHE A 387 -11.02 -7.87 -15.04
CA PHE A 387 -11.34 -9.25 -14.71
C PHE A 387 -11.99 -9.30 -13.33
N LYS A 388 -13.25 -9.76 -13.27
CA LYS A 388 -14.08 -9.76 -12.06
C LYS A 388 -13.98 -8.45 -11.26
N PRO A 389 -14.34 -7.31 -11.87
CA PRO A 389 -14.25 -6.03 -11.21
C PRO A 389 -15.20 -5.91 -10.01
N ASN A 390 -14.88 -4.98 -9.11
CA ASN A 390 -15.76 -4.55 -8.02
C ASN A 390 -16.99 -3.78 -8.53
N VAL A 391 -17.85 -3.29 -7.64
CA VAL A 391 -19.07 -2.53 -7.99
C VAL A 391 -18.78 -1.27 -8.83
N TYR A 392 -17.59 -0.69 -8.68
CA TYR A 392 -17.13 0.48 -9.45
C TYR A 392 -16.56 0.11 -10.83
N GLY A 393 -16.62 -1.16 -11.22
CA GLY A 393 -16.01 -1.63 -12.45
C GLY A 393 -14.50 -1.82 -12.34
N ILE A 394 -13.89 -1.78 -11.15
CA ILE A 394 -12.43 -1.73 -11.03
C ILE A 394 -11.85 -3.09 -10.60
N ASN A 395 -10.72 -3.51 -11.19
CA ASN A 395 -9.96 -4.66 -10.69
C ASN A 395 -9.46 -4.41 -9.26
N HIS A 396 -9.57 -5.39 -8.37
CA HIS A 396 -9.24 -5.26 -6.94
C HIS A 396 -7.85 -4.69 -6.65
N ASN A 397 -6.82 -5.16 -7.34
CA ASN A 397 -5.46 -4.62 -7.22
C ASN A 397 -5.39 -3.15 -7.65
N HIS A 398 -5.97 -2.78 -8.80
CA HIS A 398 -5.95 -1.38 -9.27
C HIS A 398 -6.69 -0.45 -8.30
N PHE A 399 -7.80 -0.92 -7.71
CA PHE A 399 -8.53 -0.16 -6.70
C PHE A 399 -7.64 0.15 -5.48
N VAL A 400 -7.02 -0.88 -4.90
CA VAL A 400 -6.13 -0.73 -3.74
C VAL A 400 -4.93 0.17 -4.07
N GLN A 401 -4.40 0.09 -5.30
CA GLN A 401 -3.31 0.93 -5.75
C GLN A 401 -3.65 2.42 -5.62
N THR A 402 -4.83 2.84 -6.11
CA THR A 402 -5.28 4.24 -5.98
C THR A 402 -5.51 4.67 -4.53
N LEU A 403 -6.01 3.77 -3.67
CA LEU A 403 -6.19 4.06 -2.24
C LEU A 403 -4.87 4.29 -1.50
N LEU A 404 -3.79 3.63 -1.94
CA LEU A 404 -2.46 3.81 -1.38
C LEU A 404 -1.81 5.11 -1.87
N TYR A 405 -1.97 5.46 -3.15
CA TYR A 405 -1.53 6.77 -3.64
C TYR A 405 -2.24 7.92 -2.92
N ASP A 406 -3.53 7.78 -2.66
CA ASP A 406 -4.29 8.72 -1.82
C ASP A 406 -3.67 8.93 -0.44
N LEU A 407 -3.19 7.87 0.22
CA LEU A 407 -2.48 7.98 1.51
C LEU A 407 -1.16 8.75 1.38
N ILE A 408 -0.38 8.46 0.34
CA ILE A 408 0.93 9.09 0.11
C ILE A 408 0.75 10.58 -0.16
N VAL A 409 -0.12 10.94 -1.12
CA VAL A 409 -0.38 12.34 -1.50
C VAL A 409 -0.85 13.17 -0.30
N LYS A 410 -1.72 12.62 0.55
CA LYS A 410 -2.15 13.29 1.80
C LYS A 410 -1.07 13.41 2.85
N SER A 411 -0.11 12.48 2.90
CA SER A 411 1.01 12.59 3.84
C SER A 411 1.98 13.69 3.43
N VAL A 412 2.14 13.94 2.13
CA VAL A 412 3.03 14.96 1.57
C VAL A 412 2.42 16.35 1.67
N PHE A 413 1.18 16.53 1.19
CA PHE A 413 0.53 17.84 1.12
C PHE A 413 -0.43 18.13 2.28
N GLY A 414 -0.59 17.19 3.21
CA GLY A 414 -1.44 17.31 4.37
C GLY A 414 -2.92 16.95 4.15
N LYS A 415 -3.67 16.93 5.25
CA LYS A 415 -5.07 16.43 5.29
C LYS A 415 -6.08 17.32 4.55
N LYS A 416 -5.72 18.57 4.21
CA LYS A 416 -6.58 19.50 3.49
C LYS A 416 -6.77 19.09 2.03
N LEU A 417 -5.79 18.40 1.45
CA LEU A 417 -5.87 17.85 0.11
C LEU A 417 -6.75 16.58 0.11
N ASP A 418 -7.79 16.59 -0.72
CA ASP A 418 -8.73 15.47 -0.85
C ASP A 418 -8.91 15.05 -2.31
N PRO A 419 -7.91 14.36 -2.89
CA PRO A 419 -7.93 14.07 -4.32
C PRO A 419 -9.05 13.11 -4.69
N LYS A 420 -9.72 13.39 -5.80
CA LYS A 420 -10.60 12.43 -6.47
C LYS A 420 -9.73 11.36 -7.14
N ASN A 421 -9.96 10.09 -6.82
CA ASN A 421 -9.15 9.01 -7.38
C ASN A 421 -9.86 8.40 -8.59
N TYR A 422 -9.10 8.20 -9.66
CA TYR A 422 -9.57 7.61 -10.91
C TYR A 422 -8.62 6.54 -11.42
N ILE A 423 -9.19 5.60 -12.17
CA ILE A 423 -8.43 4.65 -12.98
C ILE A 423 -8.87 4.80 -14.42
N LEU A 424 -7.91 5.01 -15.29
CA LEU A 424 -8.10 5.14 -16.73
C LEU A 424 -7.76 3.81 -17.42
N TYR A 425 -8.77 3.08 -17.87
CA TYR A 425 -8.60 1.87 -18.65
C TYR A 425 -8.58 2.17 -20.15
N SER A 426 -7.40 2.46 -20.71
CA SER A 426 -7.27 2.87 -22.12
C SER A 426 -7.63 1.76 -23.13
N GLY A 427 -7.65 0.49 -22.72
CA GLY A 427 -8.02 -0.63 -23.59
C GLY A 427 -9.54 -0.85 -23.77
N LEU A 428 -10.38 -0.14 -23.00
CA LEU A 428 -11.84 -0.31 -23.01
C LEU A 428 -12.52 0.68 -23.96
N ASP A 429 -13.63 0.27 -24.56
CA ASP A 429 -14.38 1.08 -25.52
C ASP A 429 -15.32 2.10 -24.87
N ILE A 430 -15.77 1.82 -23.64
CA ILE A 430 -16.80 2.61 -22.94
C ILE A 430 -16.41 2.74 -21.47
N ARG A 431 -16.64 3.93 -20.89
CA ARG A 431 -16.36 4.25 -19.47
C ARG A 431 -14.93 3.87 -19.09
N GLN A 432 -13.97 4.42 -19.84
CA GLN A 432 -12.54 4.21 -19.65
C GLN A 432 -12.08 4.81 -18.31
N LEU A 433 -12.50 6.03 -17.99
CA LEU A 433 -12.21 6.69 -16.72
C LEU A 433 -13.22 6.27 -15.65
N ARG A 434 -12.75 5.70 -14.55
CA ARG A 434 -13.58 5.15 -13.47
C ARG A 434 -13.20 5.75 -12.13
N PHE A 435 -14.19 6.26 -11.41
CA PHE A 435 -13.99 6.79 -10.06
C PHE A 435 -13.75 5.67 -9.05
N ALA A 436 -12.74 5.86 -8.20
CA ALA A 436 -12.33 4.94 -7.15
C ALA A 436 -12.53 5.59 -5.77
N PRO A 437 -13.70 5.42 -5.12
CA PRO A 437 -13.96 6.08 -3.84
C PRO A 437 -13.02 5.61 -2.73
N ARG A 438 -12.68 6.50 -1.81
CA ARG A 438 -11.86 6.16 -0.63
C ARG A 438 -12.59 5.17 0.27
N VAL A 439 -11.91 4.07 0.61
CA VAL A 439 -12.40 3.09 1.58
C VAL A 439 -11.35 2.90 2.68
N LYS A 440 -11.55 3.53 3.85
CA LYS A 440 -10.61 3.51 4.98
C LYS A 440 -10.29 2.09 5.46
N ALA A 441 -11.28 1.21 5.48
CA ALA A 441 -11.09 -0.19 5.88
C ALA A 441 -10.08 -0.91 4.97
N GLN A 442 -10.15 -0.67 3.65
CA GLN A 442 -9.20 -1.26 2.69
C GLN A 442 -7.83 -0.58 2.71
N GLN A 443 -7.75 0.74 2.99
CA GLN A 443 -6.47 1.40 3.26
C GLN A 443 -5.74 0.73 4.44
N LYS A 444 -6.45 0.45 5.54
CA LYS A 444 -5.89 -0.25 6.70
C LYS A 444 -5.50 -1.70 6.38
N GLU A 445 -6.30 -2.44 5.61
CA GLU A 445 -5.91 -3.78 5.14
C GLU A 445 -4.65 -3.73 4.26
N ALA A 446 -4.53 -2.72 3.40
CA ALA A 446 -3.34 -2.55 2.56
C ALA A 446 -2.08 -2.24 3.38
N LEU A 447 -2.17 -1.41 4.43
CA LEU A 447 -1.06 -1.20 5.37
C LEU A 447 -0.69 -2.48 6.14
N GLN A 448 -1.69 -3.29 6.52
CA GLN A 448 -1.45 -4.59 7.13
C GLN A 448 -0.70 -5.54 6.18
N VAL A 449 -1.07 -5.57 4.89
CA VAL A 449 -0.36 -6.35 3.86
C VAL A 449 1.04 -5.81 3.63
N ARG A 450 1.22 -4.48 3.62
CA ARG A 450 2.55 -3.84 3.55
C ARG A 450 3.45 -4.32 4.69
N ASN A 451 2.95 -4.40 5.91
CA ASN A 451 3.72 -4.94 7.04
C ASN A 451 4.12 -6.41 6.83
N GLN A 452 3.27 -7.22 6.21
CA GLN A 452 3.63 -8.61 5.87
C GLN A 452 4.71 -8.69 4.79
N LEU A 453 4.71 -7.76 3.83
CA LEU A 453 5.79 -7.68 2.85
C LEU A 453 7.12 -7.36 3.51
N VAL A 454 7.16 -6.37 4.41
CA VAL A 454 8.37 -6.07 5.19
C VAL A 454 8.79 -7.28 6.04
N ALA A 455 7.84 -7.97 6.67
CA ALA A 455 8.14 -9.19 7.42
C ALA A 455 8.77 -10.30 6.56
N ILE A 456 8.38 -10.44 5.30
CA ILE A 456 9.00 -11.38 4.36
C ILE A 456 10.47 -11.01 4.09
N GLU A 457 10.77 -9.71 3.91
CA GLU A 457 12.15 -9.24 3.71
C GLU A 457 13.02 -9.51 4.95
N TYR A 458 12.48 -9.25 6.15
CA TYR A 458 13.16 -9.56 7.40
C TYR A 458 13.36 -11.08 7.59
N GLN A 459 12.37 -11.91 7.22
CA GLN A 459 12.51 -13.37 7.23
C GLN A 459 13.63 -13.85 6.28
N LEU A 460 13.82 -13.21 5.13
CA LEU A 460 14.95 -13.49 4.25
C LEU A 460 16.28 -13.02 4.86
N ALA A 461 16.34 -11.79 5.38
CA ALA A 461 17.56 -11.23 5.97
C ALA A 461 18.07 -12.05 7.18
N ASN A 462 17.14 -12.70 7.89
CA ASN A 462 17.38 -13.62 9.00
C ASN A 462 17.86 -15.02 8.57
N ILE A 463 17.99 -15.32 7.27
CA ILE A 463 18.60 -16.57 6.80
C ILE A 463 20.11 -16.51 7.05
N ARG A 464 20.56 -17.18 8.12
CA ARG A 464 21.94 -17.22 8.63
C ARG A 464 22.18 -18.53 9.39
N GLU A 465 23.45 -18.95 9.46
CA GLU A 465 23.94 -20.01 10.36
C GLU A 465 22.94 -21.18 10.57
N LYS A 466 22.23 -21.18 11.72
CA LYS A 466 21.39 -22.27 12.21
C LYS A 466 20.14 -22.55 11.38
N ASN A 467 19.65 -21.61 10.56
CA ASN A 467 18.47 -21.82 9.72
C ASN A 467 18.80 -21.90 8.21
N ILE A 468 20.08 -21.84 7.85
CA ILE A 468 20.53 -21.78 6.45
C ILE A 468 20.20 -23.04 5.67
N ASP A 469 20.22 -24.20 6.33
CA ASP A 469 19.99 -25.49 5.68
C ASP A 469 18.50 -25.71 5.37
N ASN A 470 17.59 -25.10 6.14
CA ASN A 470 16.15 -25.21 5.93
C ASN A 470 15.38 -23.96 6.41
N PRO A 471 15.47 -22.83 5.68
CA PRO A 471 14.76 -21.61 6.04
C PRO A 471 13.26 -21.80 5.78
N LEU A 472 12.45 -21.62 6.84
CA LEU A 472 11.00 -21.86 6.80
C LEU A 472 10.27 -21.04 5.74
N ILE A 473 10.82 -19.89 5.33
CA ILE A 473 10.20 -18.97 4.38
C ILE A 473 10.04 -19.60 2.98
N PHE A 474 11.03 -20.35 2.48
CA PHE A 474 10.90 -21.02 1.18
C PHE A 474 9.94 -22.19 1.21
N SER A 475 9.76 -22.84 2.37
CA SER A 475 8.72 -23.87 2.53
C SER A 475 7.31 -23.30 2.29
N LYS A 476 7.11 -21.98 2.44
CA LYS A 476 5.83 -21.31 2.17
C LYS A 476 5.54 -21.19 0.67
N LEU A 477 6.51 -21.46 -0.21
CA LEU A 477 6.37 -21.42 -1.67
C LEU A 477 6.12 -22.81 -2.28
N SER A 478 5.06 -23.50 -1.85
CA SER A 478 4.67 -24.79 -2.41
C SER A 478 3.21 -24.80 -2.89
N PRO A 479 2.88 -25.40 -4.05
CA PRO A 479 1.51 -25.45 -4.58
C PRO A 479 0.48 -26.08 -3.64
N SER A 480 0.89 -27.05 -2.80
CA SER A 480 0.00 -27.72 -1.84
C SER A 480 -0.58 -26.77 -0.81
N LYS A 481 0.13 -25.67 -0.49
CA LYS A 481 -0.33 -24.64 0.46
C LYS A 481 -1.36 -23.68 -0.14
N TYR A 482 -1.55 -23.67 -1.47
CA TYR A 482 -2.48 -22.77 -2.17
C TYR A 482 -3.31 -23.51 -3.22
N PRO A 483 -4.19 -24.45 -2.80
CA PRO A 483 -4.96 -25.29 -3.73
C PRO A 483 -5.91 -24.48 -4.64
N HIS A 484 -6.31 -23.28 -4.22
CA HIS A 484 -7.21 -22.40 -4.98
C HIS A 484 -6.50 -21.56 -6.06
N VAL A 485 -5.17 -21.53 -6.07
CA VAL A 485 -4.40 -20.77 -7.05
C VAL A 485 -4.38 -21.51 -8.38
N SER A 486 -4.61 -20.79 -9.47
CA SER A 486 -4.70 -21.34 -10.84
C SER A 486 -3.92 -20.47 -11.84
N GLY A 487 -3.85 -20.92 -13.10
CA GLY A 487 -3.22 -20.17 -14.20
C GLY A 487 -1.70 -20.01 -14.02
N PHE A 488 -1.18 -18.83 -14.40
CA PHE A 488 0.25 -18.51 -14.35
C PHE A 488 0.83 -18.66 -12.94
N LEU A 489 0.13 -18.18 -11.90
CA LEU A 489 0.61 -18.26 -10.52
C LEU A 489 0.85 -19.70 -10.05
N LYS A 490 0.00 -20.66 -10.45
CA LYS A 490 0.20 -22.07 -10.11
C LYS A 490 1.42 -22.64 -10.82
N LYS A 491 1.64 -22.27 -12.10
CA LYS A 491 2.80 -22.70 -12.89
C LYS A 491 4.10 -22.17 -12.28
N ASP A 492 4.12 -20.88 -11.96
CA ASP A 492 5.28 -20.20 -11.38
C ASP A 492 5.66 -20.79 -10.01
N LEU A 493 4.66 -21.06 -9.18
CA LEU A 493 4.87 -21.67 -7.87
C LEU A 493 5.38 -23.12 -7.99
N ALA A 494 4.84 -23.88 -8.95
CA ALA A 494 5.31 -25.24 -9.23
C ALA A 494 6.73 -25.25 -9.79
N LEU A 495 7.09 -24.26 -10.62
CA LEU A 495 8.46 -24.08 -11.11
C LEU A 495 9.42 -23.83 -9.94
N PHE A 496 9.10 -22.89 -9.06
CA PHE A 496 9.93 -22.62 -7.88
C PHE A 496 10.09 -23.84 -6.98
N ASP A 497 8.99 -24.50 -6.61
CA ASP A 497 9.03 -25.68 -5.73
C ASP A 497 9.84 -26.82 -6.35
N LYS A 498 9.69 -27.06 -7.66
CA LYS A 498 10.46 -28.06 -8.41
C LYS A 498 11.96 -27.75 -8.36
N VAL A 499 12.35 -26.53 -8.70
CA VAL A 499 13.76 -26.11 -8.72
C VAL A 499 14.37 -26.19 -7.32
N TYR A 500 13.67 -25.63 -6.32
CA TYR A 500 14.17 -25.57 -4.95
C TYR A 500 14.37 -26.96 -4.31
N ARG A 501 13.46 -27.90 -4.59
CA ARG A 501 13.59 -29.29 -4.14
C ARG A 501 14.59 -30.11 -4.96
N GLY A 502 14.78 -29.74 -6.23
CA GLY A 502 15.71 -30.41 -7.15
C GLY A 502 17.18 -30.13 -6.84
N MET A 503 17.49 -29.02 -6.17
CA MET A 503 18.84 -28.70 -5.73
C MET A 503 19.40 -29.76 -4.76
N SER A 504 20.67 -30.10 -4.94
CA SER A 504 21.47 -30.83 -3.94
C SER A 504 21.53 -30.06 -2.62
N GLN A 505 22.04 -30.71 -1.57
CA GLN A 505 22.19 -30.06 -0.27
C GLN A 505 23.10 -28.83 -0.33
N LEU A 506 24.21 -28.91 -1.07
CA LEU A 506 25.17 -27.83 -1.20
C LEU A 506 24.60 -26.66 -2.01
N GLU A 507 23.99 -26.92 -3.16
CA GLU A 507 23.36 -25.89 -4.00
C GLU A 507 22.24 -25.17 -3.24
N ARG A 508 21.40 -25.91 -2.51
CA ARG A 508 20.35 -25.33 -1.69
C ARG A 508 20.91 -24.48 -0.55
N LYS A 509 21.99 -24.92 0.10
CA LYS A 509 22.67 -24.13 1.12
C LYS A 509 23.24 -22.83 0.54
N TYR A 510 23.86 -22.89 -0.63
CA TYR A 510 24.35 -21.72 -1.38
C TYR A 510 23.20 -20.77 -1.72
N PHE A 511 22.11 -21.27 -2.32
CA PHE A 511 20.91 -20.49 -2.65
C PHE A 511 20.33 -19.78 -1.42
N ASN A 512 20.22 -20.48 -0.29
CA ASN A 512 19.71 -19.93 0.95
C ASN A 512 20.64 -18.85 1.52
N ALA A 513 21.96 -19.13 1.56
CA ALA A 513 22.98 -18.21 2.04
C ALA A 513 22.96 -16.88 1.26
N PHE A 514 22.99 -16.95 -0.06
CA PHE A 514 23.02 -15.79 -0.93
C PHE A 514 21.67 -15.06 -0.98
N SER A 515 20.56 -15.77 -0.88
CA SER A 515 19.24 -15.13 -0.71
C SER A 515 19.19 -14.27 0.56
N GLY A 516 19.71 -14.79 1.67
CA GLY A 516 19.81 -14.04 2.92
C GLY A 516 20.81 -12.89 2.84
N PHE A 517 21.94 -13.09 2.16
CA PHE A 517 22.94 -12.04 1.95
C PHE A 517 22.37 -10.87 1.15
N ILE A 518 21.75 -11.15 -0.01
CA ILE A 518 21.11 -10.12 -0.83
C ILE A 518 20.04 -9.37 -0.02
N ALA A 519 19.25 -10.07 0.80
CA ALA A 519 18.23 -9.43 1.62
C ALA A 519 18.81 -8.46 2.66
N ARG A 520 19.94 -8.81 3.28
CA ARG A 520 20.64 -7.94 4.22
C ARG A 520 21.23 -6.71 3.53
N GLU A 521 21.91 -6.89 2.40
CA GLU A 521 22.45 -5.77 1.63
C GLU A 521 21.33 -4.84 1.16
N HIS A 522 20.20 -5.38 0.72
CA HIS A 522 19.04 -4.59 0.32
C HIS A 522 18.42 -3.84 1.51
N GLN A 523 18.31 -4.48 2.66
CA GLN A 523 17.84 -3.84 3.89
C GLN A 523 18.79 -2.70 4.32
N LEU A 524 20.10 -2.96 4.35
CA LEU A 524 21.12 -1.96 4.65
C LEU A 524 21.06 -0.78 3.69
N ALA A 525 20.88 -1.05 2.41
CA ALA A 525 20.68 -0.01 1.42
C ALA A 525 19.42 0.81 1.77
N LYS A 526 18.29 0.21 2.13
CA LYS A 526 17.06 0.97 2.41
C LYS A 526 17.11 1.79 3.71
N THR A 527 17.56 1.19 4.81
CA THR A 527 17.44 1.81 6.14
C THR A 527 18.76 2.32 6.71
N GLY A 528 19.90 1.86 6.19
CA GLY A 528 21.22 2.10 6.76
C GLY A 528 21.44 1.36 8.08
N ILE A 529 22.56 1.68 8.75
CA ILE A 529 22.83 1.29 10.15
C ILE A 529 22.96 2.55 10.99
N GLN A 530 22.12 2.69 12.00
CA GLN A 530 22.17 3.83 12.91
C GLN A 530 23.50 3.84 13.70
N GLY A 531 24.19 4.98 13.71
CA GLY A 531 25.46 5.16 14.43
C GLY A 531 26.73 4.78 13.66
N ILE A 532 26.62 4.33 12.41
CA ILE A 532 27.76 4.12 11.51
C ILE A 532 27.66 5.10 10.35
N GLU A 533 28.37 6.23 10.45
CA GLU A 533 28.33 7.34 9.48
C GLU A 533 28.59 6.92 8.02
N ARG A 534 29.27 5.79 7.79
CA ARG A 534 29.62 5.30 6.45
C ARG A 534 28.56 4.40 5.79
N ILE A 535 27.51 4.00 6.52
CA ILE A 535 26.48 3.05 6.01
C ILE A 535 25.11 3.73 6.07
N ASN A 536 24.95 4.75 5.23
CA ASN A 536 23.71 5.50 5.10
C ASN A 536 22.84 4.87 4.02
N GLY A 537 21.61 4.50 4.40
CA GLY A 537 20.61 4.01 3.47
C GLY A 537 19.70 5.12 2.93
N LEU A 538 18.76 4.77 2.06
CA LEU A 538 17.75 5.70 1.50
C LEU A 538 17.04 6.51 2.60
N ALA A 539 16.81 5.91 3.77
CA ALA A 539 16.15 6.58 4.89
C ALA A 539 16.90 7.80 5.44
N SER A 540 18.21 7.92 5.18
CA SER A 540 18.98 9.12 5.54
C SER A 540 18.37 10.42 4.96
N LEU A 541 17.66 10.33 3.83
CA LEU A 541 16.92 11.43 3.22
C LEU A 541 15.90 12.11 4.15
N TRP A 542 15.41 11.43 5.18
CA TRP A 542 14.48 12.03 6.15
C TRP A 542 14.85 11.79 7.62
N LEU A 543 15.79 10.90 7.89
CA LEU A 543 16.30 10.71 9.25
C LEU A 543 17.32 11.77 9.64
N LYS A 544 18.09 12.30 8.69
CA LYS A 544 19.05 13.37 8.93
C LYS A 544 18.43 14.75 8.73
N GLY A 545 18.78 15.69 9.59
CA GLY A 545 18.40 17.10 9.41
C GLY A 545 19.18 17.75 8.26
N PHE A 546 18.70 18.89 7.75
CA PHE A 546 19.37 19.62 6.68
C PHE A 546 20.85 19.92 7.01
N LYS A 547 21.11 20.45 8.21
CA LYS A 547 22.46 20.84 8.62
C LYS A 547 23.41 19.65 8.74
N GLU A 548 22.92 18.54 9.28
CA GLU A 548 23.69 17.29 9.38
C GLU A 548 24.10 16.78 7.99
N LYS A 549 23.19 16.80 7.02
CA LYS A 549 23.48 16.40 5.63
C LYS A 549 24.50 17.32 4.96
N GLU A 550 24.40 18.62 5.21
CA GLU A 550 25.35 19.60 4.68
C GLU A 550 26.76 19.38 5.24
N ASP A 551 26.86 19.14 6.55
CA ASP A 551 28.13 18.88 7.24
C ASP A 551 28.74 17.53 6.83
N SER A 552 27.92 16.54 6.49
CA SER A 552 28.36 15.23 5.96
C SER A 552 28.50 15.18 4.44
N PHE A 553 28.34 16.32 3.74
CA PHE A 553 28.48 16.43 2.27
C PHE A 553 27.50 15.57 1.46
N GLU A 554 26.33 15.25 2.01
CA GLU A 554 25.33 14.33 1.41
C GLU A 554 24.25 15.04 0.60
N ILE A 555 24.28 16.37 0.55
CA ILE A 555 23.31 17.20 -0.15
C ILE A 555 24.03 18.31 -0.94
N ILE A 556 23.56 18.56 -2.16
CA ILE A 556 23.84 19.81 -2.87
C ILE A 556 22.61 20.69 -2.73
N SER A 557 22.74 21.79 -2.00
CA SER A 557 21.65 22.71 -1.69
C SER A 557 21.87 24.09 -2.31
N PHE A 558 20.85 24.95 -2.22
CA PHE A 558 20.88 26.31 -2.74
C PHE A 558 21.16 26.41 -4.25
N LEU A 559 20.80 25.38 -5.03
CA LEU A 559 20.92 25.41 -6.48
C LEU A 559 19.84 26.32 -7.09
N LYS A 560 20.19 27.06 -8.13
CA LYS A 560 19.22 27.85 -8.91
C LYS A 560 19.19 27.37 -10.35
N ILE A 561 18.01 27.36 -10.94
CA ILE A 561 17.86 26.96 -12.34
C ILE A 561 18.47 28.04 -13.22
N LYS A 562 19.48 27.67 -13.99
CA LYS A 562 20.09 28.50 -15.04
C LYS A 562 19.39 28.25 -16.38
N GLU A 563 19.18 26.98 -16.73
CA GLU A 563 18.44 26.59 -17.93
C GLU A 563 17.53 25.38 -17.63
N ASN A 564 16.33 25.41 -18.18
CA ASN A 564 15.35 24.33 -18.06
C ASN A 564 15.00 23.78 -19.44
N HIS A 565 15.35 22.52 -19.67
CA HIS A 565 15.00 21.73 -20.87
C HIS A 565 14.23 20.46 -20.47
N SER A 566 13.54 20.48 -19.32
CA SER A 566 12.83 19.32 -18.76
C SER A 566 11.68 18.82 -19.64
N GLU A 567 11.17 19.67 -20.53
CA GLU A 567 10.12 19.38 -21.49
C GLU A 567 10.65 18.87 -22.84
N LYS A 568 11.97 18.73 -23.01
CA LYS A 568 12.58 18.16 -24.22
C LYS A 568 12.64 16.62 -24.16
N GLU A 569 12.91 15.99 -25.31
CA GLU A 569 13.07 14.53 -25.43
C GLU A 569 14.20 14.00 -24.52
N THR A 570 15.27 14.77 -24.38
CA THR A 570 16.28 14.56 -23.34
C THR A 570 16.07 15.59 -22.24
N PRO A 571 15.36 15.25 -21.15
CA PRO A 571 14.91 16.23 -20.16
C PRO A 571 16.07 16.62 -19.22
N ILE A 572 16.71 17.74 -19.52
CA ILE A 572 17.89 18.24 -18.78
C ILE A 572 17.54 19.52 -18.04
N ILE A 573 18.07 19.68 -16.83
CA ILE A 573 18.07 20.95 -16.11
C ILE A 573 19.50 21.29 -15.74
N ILE A 574 19.89 22.54 -16.01
CA ILE A 574 21.20 23.09 -15.66
C ILE A 574 21.00 24.03 -14.49
N PHE A 575 21.67 23.72 -13.39
CA PHE A 575 21.68 24.55 -12.20
C PHE A 575 22.99 25.32 -12.08
N GLU A 576 22.90 26.59 -11.68
CA GLU A 576 24.03 27.33 -11.13
C GLU A 576 24.17 27.03 -9.62
N LYS A 577 25.41 26.89 -9.18
CA LYS A 577 25.78 26.85 -7.76
C LYS A 577 25.82 28.28 -7.25
N THR A 578 25.15 28.55 -6.15
CA THR A 578 25.19 29.87 -5.52
C THR A 578 26.34 29.96 -4.53
N GLU A 579 26.62 31.16 -4.00
CA GLU A 579 27.61 31.35 -2.93
C GLU A 579 27.30 30.54 -1.66
N LYS A 580 26.04 30.10 -1.49
CA LYS A 580 25.60 29.25 -0.38
C LYS A 580 25.72 27.75 -0.66
N THR A 581 25.95 27.36 -1.90
CA THR A 581 26.09 25.95 -2.25
C THR A 581 27.43 25.43 -1.74
N ASN A 582 27.39 24.38 -0.92
CA ASN A 582 28.61 23.77 -0.39
C ASN A 582 29.48 23.20 -1.54
N PRO A 583 30.73 23.69 -1.71
CA PRO A 583 31.60 23.25 -2.81
C PRO A 583 32.12 21.81 -2.64
N LEU A 584 32.06 21.25 -1.43
CA LEU A 584 32.62 19.95 -1.07
C LEU A 584 31.61 18.80 -1.08
N ALA A 585 30.38 19.03 -1.57
CA ALA A 585 29.36 17.99 -1.65
C ALA A 585 29.86 16.74 -2.40
N ASN A 586 29.68 15.56 -1.81
CA ASN A 586 30.23 14.30 -2.30
C ASN A 586 29.35 13.69 -3.42
N PHE A 587 29.40 14.31 -4.59
CA PHE A 587 28.65 13.90 -5.78
C PHE A 587 29.57 13.85 -7.00
N ARG A 588 29.28 12.92 -7.90
CA ARG A 588 29.99 12.74 -9.17
C ARG A 588 29.03 12.49 -10.33
N LYS A 589 29.57 12.67 -11.54
CA LYS A 589 28.91 12.27 -12.77
C LYS A 589 28.51 10.79 -12.71
N GLY A 590 27.25 10.52 -13.07
CA GLY A 590 26.64 9.19 -13.04
C GLY A 590 25.88 8.87 -11.75
N ASP A 591 26.05 9.67 -10.68
CA ASP A 591 25.28 9.46 -9.46
C ASP A 591 23.79 9.68 -9.70
N ILE A 592 23.00 8.88 -9.00
CA ILE A 592 21.54 8.89 -9.06
C ILE A 592 21.05 9.72 -7.88
N SER A 593 20.11 10.62 -8.15
CA SER A 593 19.68 11.59 -7.14
C SER A 593 18.18 11.86 -7.19
N VAL A 594 17.66 12.38 -6.08
CA VAL A 594 16.34 13.03 -6.00
C VAL A 594 16.53 14.55 -5.97
N LEU A 595 15.77 15.24 -6.81
CA LEU A 595 15.66 16.68 -6.84
C LEU A 595 14.32 17.10 -6.21
N TYR A 596 14.34 18.12 -5.36
CA TYR A 596 13.13 18.74 -4.81
C TYR A 596 13.34 20.23 -4.46
N PRO A 597 12.26 21.04 -4.39
CA PRO A 597 12.36 22.44 -4.04
C PRO A 597 12.89 22.68 -2.63
N PHE A 598 13.58 23.79 -2.45
CA PHE A 598 14.11 24.26 -1.17
C PHE A 598 13.75 25.74 -0.96
N GLN A 599 12.89 25.98 0.01
CA GLN A 599 12.56 27.31 0.51
C GLN A 599 13.08 27.52 1.93
N ASN A 600 13.11 26.45 2.73
CA ASN A 600 13.57 26.47 4.11
C ASN A 600 14.08 25.09 4.57
N GLU A 601 14.77 25.05 5.71
CA GLU A 601 15.38 23.82 6.25
C GLU A 601 14.39 22.71 6.64
N LYS A 602 13.08 23.00 6.68
CA LYS A 602 12.04 21.97 6.92
C LYS A 602 11.60 21.28 5.63
N ASP A 603 12.02 21.76 4.46
CA ASP A 603 11.72 21.11 3.19
C ASP A 603 12.55 19.84 3.05
N THR A 604 11.87 18.74 2.77
CA THR A 604 12.44 17.40 2.65
C THR A 604 11.77 16.65 1.52
N VAL A 605 12.26 15.44 1.25
CA VAL A 605 11.63 14.50 0.32
C VAL A 605 10.23 14.02 0.78
N LEU A 606 9.85 14.25 2.05
CA LEU A 606 8.58 13.78 2.62
C LEU A 606 7.43 14.80 2.51
N ASN A 607 7.72 16.07 2.21
CA ASN A 607 6.72 17.14 2.07
C ASN A 607 6.74 17.80 0.69
N ASN A 608 7.46 17.20 -0.27
CA ASN A 608 7.53 17.66 -1.65
C ASN A 608 7.28 16.52 -2.65
N GLN A 609 6.87 16.88 -3.86
CA GLN A 609 7.09 16.03 -5.03
C GLN A 609 8.59 15.89 -5.27
N ILE A 610 9.04 14.67 -5.58
CA ILE A 610 10.44 14.41 -5.90
C ILE A 610 10.61 14.08 -7.39
N PHE A 611 11.71 14.57 -7.95
CA PHE A 611 12.12 14.24 -9.32
C PHE A 611 13.35 13.35 -9.28
N LYS A 612 13.22 12.10 -9.71
CA LYS A 612 14.36 11.21 -9.84
C LYS A 612 15.19 11.62 -11.05
N CYS A 613 16.50 11.73 -10.87
CA CYS A 613 17.42 12.20 -11.89
C CYS A 613 18.80 11.52 -11.78
N THR A 614 19.66 11.82 -12.75
CA THR A 614 21.07 11.42 -12.79
C THR A 614 21.92 12.64 -13.07
N ILE A 615 23.01 12.81 -12.34
CA ILE A 615 23.99 13.88 -12.59
C ILE A 615 24.76 13.52 -13.87
N ILE A 616 24.64 14.36 -14.90
CA ILE A 616 25.35 14.16 -16.17
C ILE A 616 26.61 15.00 -16.27
N GLU A 617 26.71 16.08 -15.50
CA GLU A 617 27.91 16.92 -15.38
C GLU A 617 27.89 17.64 -14.03
N ILE A 618 29.06 17.83 -13.41
CA ILE A 618 29.21 18.63 -12.19
C ILE A 618 30.53 19.39 -12.26
N THR A 619 30.47 20.71 -12.09
CA THR A 619 31.62 21.62 -12.15
C THR A 619 31.67 22.46 -10.86
N PRO A 620 32.70 23.31 -10.66
CA PRO A 620 32.73 24.24 -9.53
C PRO A 620 31.57 25.24 -9.52
N THR A 621 30.97 25.54 -10.68
CA THR A 621 29.92 26.57 -10.82
C THR A 621 28.55 26.01 -11.18
N GLU A 622 28.45 24.79 -11.69
CA GLU A 622 27.20 24.24 -12.23
C GLU A 622 26.99 22.76 -11.88
N VAL A 623 25.71 22.36 -11.88
CA VAL A 623 25.29 20.96 -11.82
C VAL A 623 24.28 20.71 -12.93
N HIS A 624 24.56 19.75 -13.80
CA HIS A 624 23.66 19.37 -14.88
C HIS A 624 23.05 18.03 -14.53
N ILE A 625 21.73 17.96 -14.57
CA ILE A 625 21.00 16.72 -14.30
C ILE A 625 20.16 16.33 -15.51
N LYS A 626 19.99 15.03 -15.70
CA LYS A 626 18.99 14.44 -16.57
C LYS A 626 17.86 13.87 -15.71
N LEU A 627 16.65 14.37 -15.87
CA LEU A 627 15.47 13.80 -15.24
C LEU A 627 15.19 12.41 -15.83
N ARG A 628 14.64 11.50 -15.02
CA ARG A 628 14.22 10.18 -15.53
C ARG A 628 12.99 10.25 -16.42
N SER A 629 12.15 11.26 -16.19
CA SER A 629 10.88 11.45 -16.90
C SER A 629 10.81 12.87 -17.42
N ARG A 630 10.35 13.02 -18.66
CA ARG A 630 10.06 14.32 -19.27
C ARG A 630 8.97 15.03 -18.48
N GLN A 631 9.10 16.34 -18.30
CA GLN A 631 8.15 17.15 -17.56
C GLN A 631 7.31 17.97 -18.53
N PHE A 632 6.04 17.62 -18.65
CA PHE A 632 5.08 18.35 -19.46
C PHE A 632 4.71 19.70 -18.82
N ASN A 633 4.40 19.67 -17.52
CA ASN A 633 4.12 20.88 -16.76
C ASN A 633 5.42 21.42 -16.13
N THR A 634 5.86 22.59 -16.57
CA THR A 634 7.09 23.24 -16.11
C THR A 634 6.87 24.25 -14.99
N THR A 635 5.62 24.52 -14.59
CA THR A 635 5.27 25.60 -13.66
C THR A 635 6.01 25.51 -12.32
N ILE A 636 6.34 24.31 -11.85
CA ILE A 636 7.13 24.13 -10.62
C ILE A 636 8.58 24.61 -10.76
N PHE A 637 9.17 24.51 -11.96
CA PHE A 637 10.53 24.95 -12.26
C PHE A 637 10.62 26.45 -12.55
N GLU A 638 9.49 27.10 -12.79
CA GLU A 638 9.40 28.55 -13.02
C GLU A 638 9.27 29.35 -11.72
N GLN A 639 9.00 28.66 -10.60
CA GLN A 639 8.92 29.29 -9.28
C GLN A 639 10.31 29.67 -8.78
N ASN A 640 10.38 30.77 -8.03
CA ASN A 640 11.64 31.29 -7.48
C ASN A 640 12.07 30.49 -6.23
N PHE A 641 12.37 29.21 -6.45
CA PHE A 641 12.89 28.29 -5.45
C PHE A 641 14.39 28.13 -5.58
N ALA A 642 15.06 27.89 -4.46
CA ALA A 642 16.31 27.13 -4.50
C ALA A 642 15.98 25.64 -4.63
N TRP A 643 16.97 24.82 -4.97
CA TRP A 643 16.79 23.40 -5.19
C TRP A 643 17.80 22.58 -4.39
N ASN A 644 17.34 21.43 -3.91
CA ASN A 644 18.14 20.44 -3.23
C ASN A 644 18.29 19.19 -4.09
N LEU A 645 19.50 18.62 -4.06
CA LEU A 645 19.85 17.37 -4.68
C LEU A 645 20.45 16.44 -3.63
N GLU A 646 19.87 15.25 -3.47
CA GLU A 646 20.35 14.21 -2.54
C GLU A 646 20.51 12.87 -3.25
N HIS A 647 21.40 12.01 -2.76
CA HIS A 647 21.60 10.66 -3.32
C HIS A 647 20.33 9.80 -3.26
N ASP A 648 20.03 9.11 -4.35
CA ASP A 648 18.94 8.14 -4.46
C ASP A 648 19.50 6.77 -4.83
N MET A 649 18.66 5.74 -4.74
CA MET A 649 19.04 4.37 -5.04
C MET A 649 18.07 3.67 -5.98
N LEU A 650 18.55 2.57 -6.58
CA LEU A 650 17.78 1.71 -7.45
C LEU A 650 17.62 0.32 -6.85
N ASP A 651 16.40 -0.02 -6.42
CA ASP A 651 16.03 -1.37 -5.96
C ASP A 651 16.18 -2.45 -7.05
N SER A 652 16.19 -2.06 -8.33
CA SER A 652 16.23 -2.99 -9.47
C SER A 652 17.50 -3.83 -9.53
N SER A 653 18.62 -3.34 -8.98
CA SER A 653 19.90 -4.08 -8.92
C SER A 653 19.77 -5.37 -8.08
N PHE A 654 19.10 -5.30 -6.92
CA PHE A 654 18.89 -6.44 -6.03
C PHE A 654 17.96 -7.49 -6.65
N ASN A 655 16.92 -7.05 -7.37
CA ASN A 655 16.04 -7.98 -8.09
C ASN A 655 16.80 -8.79 -9.15
N GLY A 656 17.79 -8.18 -9.82
CA GLY A 656 18.69 -8.88 -10.73
C GLY A 656 19.46 -10.00 -10.05
N MET A 657 19.97 -9.76 -8.83
CA MET A 657 20.73 -10.74 -8.06
C MET A 657 19.87 -11.97 -7.69
N TYR A 658 18.63 -11.78 -7.21
CA TYR A 658 17.72 -12.88 -6.91
C TYR A 658 17.38 -13.72 -8.14
N ARG A 659 17.11 -13.06 -9.27
CA ARG A 659 16.82 -13.74 -10.55
C ARG A 659 18.01 -14.52 -11.06
N GLY A 660 19.21 -13.95 -11.01
CA GLY A 660 20.45 -14.63 -11.38
C GLY A 660 20.68 -15.88 -10.52
N LEU A 661 20.45 -15.77 -9.21
CA LEU A 661 20.57 -16.90 -8.28
C LEU A 661 19.59 -18.03 -8.60
N PHE A 662 18.33 -17.71 -8.90
CA PHE A 662 17.34 -18.71 -9.28
C PHE A 662 17.58 -19.30 -10.67
N GLN A 663 18.03 -18.49 -11.62
CA GLN A 663 18.40 -18.94 -12.96
C GLN A 663 19.57 -19.92 -12.89
N PHE A 664 20.59 -19.67 -12.06
CA PHE A 664 21.67 -20.61 -11.79
C PHE A 664 21.12 -21.94 -11.23
N ALA A 665 20.22 -21.89 -10.25
CA ALA A 665 19.61 -23.07 -9.65
C ALA A 665 18.77 -23.93 -10.62
N GLN A 666 18.38 -23.40 -11.80
CA GLN A 666 17.65 -24.17 -12.81
C GLN A 666 18.54 -25.11 -13.63
N PHE A 667 19.86 -25.00 -13.54
CA PHE A 667 20.82 -25.81 -14.32
C PHE A 667 21.77 -26.61 -13.40
N PRO A 668 21.27 -27.62 -12.64
CA PRO A 668 22.04 -28.34 -11.61
C PRO A 668 23.10 -29.33 -12.15
N THR A 669 23.47 -29.24 -13.43
CA THR A 669 24.37 -30.20 -14.11
C THR A 669 25.70 -29.58 -14.56
N PHE A 670 26.20 -28.57 -13.84
CA PHE A 670 27.56 -28.06 -14.00
C PHE A 670 28.48 -28.53 -12.88
#